data_AF-A0A1M5AK97-F1
#
_entry.id   AF-A0A1M5AK97-F1
#
_cell.length_a   1.000
_cell.length_b   1.000
_cell.length_c   1.000
_cell.angle_alpha   90.00
_cell.angle_beta   90.00
_cell.angle_gamma   90.00
#
_symmetry.space_group_name_H-M   'P 1'
#
loop_
_entity.id
_entity.type
_entity.pdbx_description
1 polymer ?
#
loop_
_entity_poly.entity_id
_entity_poly.type
_entity_poly.pdbx_seq_one_letter_code
_entity_poly.pdbx_strand_id
1 'polypeptide(L)'
;MKNIIKKLAVTFFILIIASNAKAWIGGAMPRLHVDGRYLKDTHGNIVNLHGFAQTYSPWFNEQGKYWTNYDVNGCLNYNKGLIDGIMAAGWKANFIRMHMDPYWSNTPGVSVTGENDISAFNFDRFKTALDNVFIPMAEYAISKGLYVIMRPPGVCPEKIAVGDAYNQYLIKVWGYVSQHPKLKNNPNVMFELANEPVNILGPDGTYGAGSQGHFDNLKTYFQTVVDAIRANADNILWVPGLGYQSLYQGFAVNPIKGEDIGYAVHVYPGWFNSGQGYANFQKGWDTQVKPVADFAPIVVTEMDWAPEKYNSSWGKDITGTAGGDGFGANFKKITDDAGNVSWLIFTWPHLMAKFDSTNVATANNLVFLNDPEACPWPTFHWYQEYAKKDYPRQDFVNNSNSDNNDGTFTNPVIFGDFPDPDVIRVGDVYYMSTTTMHNFPGATILKSYDLVNWEYCSNPLEKIESNACYNLDGCNRYSHGQWASSLKYHKGTYYLHFNTLDEGSFLLTATNPEGPWTMKKLSTSFYDAGLFFDDDDRIYIVYGINKLHIAELDSDFKVIRDQAITFGNIQSGIDNSATEGSHLYKINGYYYIYATTGGYYATQVAFRSSSIFGPYDEKEVFNSNRIHQGALIQTQTGEWWTMLFADKGAYGRLPSLQPVSWIDNWPIVGVNGSGVTTYKKPNVGKDYIKKALPTNDNFRDYKLGMQWEWNHNPDDSKWSLMEKAGSLRLQTVNVVDSLQRARNTLTQRILGYYSNTTDSYGTIRMDVQNMKDGDVAGLAVFQNPYAYIGITVSGGTKKLVMMNTGNKTNFSQPITCDSIIYLRAITNYSTSKASFYYSTDNVTYNKFGDELDMKYNLSVFVGNRFAIFNYATSQTGGYVDVDWFSTERQFTEDTFYDNSFVGFTKNQMTISSVSVEQNTYNMLIGTSKDFKVTAHYLDGHTQDVTNEATYSNPSSNNITIVNGQIIAKADGVATVDFSYQDLLGNIQSGQFQVNVKTFPLTSELFNSTIYGTGTFDEATKALTTSQYGFGGWKYANGLNLSSYKYLVVELAEKQTCGASFRLFDTSNYWTDCYMYDMGDKLKVAVDLSNLSKSKTPAVKCDPSHLYIIGFWSLGSSPIKIKDIYLSNDGESSVGIPVVDNDNSNELVDVYSMVGVKLRSQVQRKNALDGLDRGVYIVGRKCVMVK
;
A
#
# COMPACT_ATOMS: atom_id res chain seq x y z
N MET A 1 19.51 -7.31 -71.64
CA MET A 1 20.85 -7.57 -71.06
C MET A 1 20.64 -8.22 -69.69
N LYS A 2 20.43 -9.53 -69.48
CA LYS A 2 21.07 -10.76 -69.97
C LYS A 2 22.61 -10.77 -69.88
N ASN A 3 23.07 -11.06 -68.66
CA ASN A 3 23.99 -12.18 -68.36
C ASN A 3 25.49 -12.10 -68.64
N ILE A 4 26.18 -10.98 -68.40
CA ILE A 4 27.65 -11.03 -68.20
C ILE A 4 28.10 -10.06 -67.10
N ILE A 5 27.71 -10.36 -65.86
CA ILE A 5 28.59 -10.31 -64.67
C ILE A 5 28.26 -11.57 -63.84
N LYS A 6 28.43 -12.76 -64.41
CA LYS A 6 29.42 -13.75 -63.95
C LYS A 6 30.17 -13.35 -62.67
N LYS A 7 29.55 -13.63 -61.51
CA LYS A 7 30.09 -14.53 -60.45
C LYS A 7 29.03 -14.76 -59.34
N LEU A 8 27.96 -15.48 -59.69
CA LEU A 8 27.48 -16.60 -58.87
C LEU A 8 28.67 -17.58 -58.71
N ALA A 9 28.94 -18.24 -57.59
CA ALA A 9 28.19 -18.51 -56.39
C ALA A 9 29.15 -19.04 -55.32
N VAL A 10 28.65 -19.10 -54.07
CA VAL A 10 29.20 -19.83 -52.91
C VAL A 10 30.43 -19.14 -52.30
N THR A 11 30.26 -18.34 -51.25
CA THR A 11 30.25 -18.87 -49.87
C THR A 11 29.62 -17.84 -48.94
N PHE A 12 28.53 -18.26 -48.26
CA PHE A 12 28.22 -17.94 -46.86
C PHE A 12 28.80 -16.61 -46.33
N PHE A 13 28.05 -15.51 -46.43
CA PHE A 13 28.12 -14.49 -45.39
C PHE A 13 26.86 -14.61 -44.54
N ILE A 14 27.03 -15.50 -43.58
CA ILE A 14 26.37 -15.56 -42.28
C ILE A 14 25.99 -14.14 -41.83
N LEU A 15 24.76 -13.73 -42.12
CA LEU A 15 24.05 -12.73 -41.33
C LEU A 15 23.52 -13.47 -40.11
N ILE A 16 24.45 -13.86 -39.23
CA ILE A 16 24.16 -13.93 -37.81
C ILE A 16 23.90 -12.46 -37.45
N ILE A 17 22.62 -12.07 -37.47
CA ILE A 17 22.16 -11.11 -36.50
C ILE A 17 22.42 -11.83 -35.18
N ALA A 18 23.62 -11.59 -34.63
CA ALA A 18 23.87 -11.88 -33.24
C ALA A 18 22.78 -11.07 -32.54
N SER A 19 21.82 -11.78 -31.97
CA SER A 19 21.00 -11.27 -30.89
C SER A 19 21.97 -10.85 -29.80
N ASN A 20 22.49 -9.62 -29.94
CA ASN A 20 23.19 -8.93 -28.88
C ASN A 20 22.14 -8.79 -27.80
N ALA A 21 22.15 -9.74 -26.88
CA ALA A 21 21.33 -9.76 -25.71
C ALA A 21 21.83 -8.62 -24.81
N LYS A 22 21.50 -7.38 -25.17
CA LYS A 22 21.73 -6.20 -24.35
C LYS A 22 20.87 -6.33 -23.10
N ALA A 23 21.46 -6.24 -21.91
CA ALA A 23 20.73 -5.75 -20.76
C ALA A 23 20.50 -4.27 -21.06
N TRP A 24 19.26 -3.97 -21.44
CA TRP A 24 18.69 -2.64 -21.58
C TRP A 24 19.65 -1.49 -22.02
N ILE A 25 19.78 -1.26 -23.33
CA ILE A 25 20.33 0.01 -23.85
C ILE A 25 19.25 0.66 -24.72
N GLY A 26 18.65 1.75 -24.22
CA GLY A 26 17.90 2.72 -25.02
C GLY A 26 16.56 3.23 -24.47
N GLY A 27 16.00 2.63 -23.40
CA GLY A 27 14.76 3.09 -22.75
C GLY A 27 15.02 3.93 -21.48
N ALA A 28 13.96 4.40 -20.79
CA ALA A 28 14.00 4.94 -19.42
C ALA A 28 13.47 3.89 -18.42
N MET A 29 14.19 3.62 -17.31
CA MET A 29 13.89 2.47 -16.43
C MET A 29 12.63 2.86 -15.67
N PRO A 30 11.57 2.06 -15.73
CA PRO A 30 10.30 2.45 -15.15
C PRO A 30 10.42 2.64 -13.65
N ARG A 31 9.54 3.48 -13.11
CA ARG A 31 9.45 3.61 -11.65
C ARG A 31 8.95 2.29 -11.05
N LEU A 32 9.62 1.84 -9.99
CA LEU A 32 9.13 0.76 -9.15
C LEU A 32 8.52 1.33 -7.87
N HIS A 33 7.57 0.61 -7.30
CA HIS A 33 6.94 0.92 -6.02
C HIS A 33 6.54 -0.37 -5.31
N VAL A 34 6.34 -0.28 -3.99
CA VAL A 34 5.82 -1.38 -3.17
C VAL A 34 4.29 -1.33 -3.17
N ASP A 35 3.67 -2.44 -3.55
CA ASP A 35 2.22 -2.65 -3.49
C ASP A 35 1.94 -4.00 -2.82
N GLY A 36 1.42 -3.91 -1.59
CA GLY A 36 1.32 -5.05 -0.68
C GLY A 36 2.67 -5.72 -0.48
N ARG A 37 2.72 -7.05 -0.68
CA ARG A 37 3.96 -7.83 -0.57
C ARG A 37 4.88 -7.75 -1.80
N TYR A 38 4.51 -7.05 -2.86
CA TYR A 38 5.22 -7.08 -4.14
C TYR A 38 5.92 -5.77 -4.45
N LEU A 39 7.04 -5.87 -5.17
CA LEU A 39 7.62 -4.75 -5.91
C LEU A 39 6.98 -4.75 -7.30
N LYS A 40 6.39 -3.63 -7.73
CA LYS A 40 5.68 -3.52 -9.02
C LYS A 40 6.16 -2.36 -9.87
N ASP A 41 6.04 -2.51 -11.18
CA ASP A 41 6.16 -1.39 -12.13
C ASP A 41 4.86 -0.55 -12.20
N THR A 42 4.88 0.53 -12.96
CA THR A 42 3.73 1.44 -13.12
C THR A 42 2.53 0.83 -13.85
N HIS A 43 2.69 -0.35 -14.44
CA HIS A 43 1.64 -1.11 -15.12
C HIS A 43 1.07 -2.23 -14.25
N GLY A 44 1.53 -2.34 -13.00
CA GLY A 44 1.09 -3.34 -12.03
C GLY A 44 1.77 -4.71 -12.18
N ASN A 45 2.79 -4.84 -13.03
CA ASN A 45 3.53 -6.11 -13.15
C ASN A 45 4.45 -6.30 -11.94
N ILE A 46 4.50 -7.51 -11.41
CA ILE A 46 5.46 -7.89 -10.36
C ILE A 46 6.86 -7.90 -10.96
N VAL A 47 7.80 -7.29 -10.24
CA VAL A 47 9.21 -7.19 -10.62
C VAL A 47 10.07 -7.76 -9.50
N ASN A 48 10.79 -8.85 -9.78
CA ASN A 48 11.87 -9.34 -8.93
C ASN A 48 13.21 -8.96 -9.57
N LEU A 49 14.02 -8.23 -8.81
CA LEU A 49 15.32 -7.76 -9.27
C LEU A 49 16.40 -8.81 -9.04
N HIS A 50 17.28 -8.98 -10.02
CA HIS A 50 18.37 -9.93 -10.04
C HIS A 50 19.69 -9.22 -10.38
N GLY A 51 20.67 -9.31 -9.50
CA GLY A 51 21.79 -8.37 -9.53
C GLY A 51 23.12 -8.91 -9.04
N PHE A 52 24.05 -7.99 -8.79
CA PHE A 52 25.35 -8.22 -8.19
C PHE A 52 25.72 -7.06 -7.25
N ALA A 53 26.71 -7.29 -6.38
CA ALA A 53 27.21 -6.25 -5.48
C ALA A 53 28.55 -5.70 -5.97
N GLN A 54 28.81 -4.42 -5.72
CA GLN A 54 30.07 -3.78 -6.04
C GLN A 54 30.52 -2.85 -4.92
N THR A 55 31.75 -3.08 -4.48
CA THR A 55 32.44 -2.27 -3.48
C THR A 55 33.50 -1.42 -4.16
N TYR A 56 33.45 -0.12 -3.90
CA TYR A 56 34.32 0.89 -4.52
C TYR A 56 35.52 1.15 -3.62
N SER A 57 36.44 0.20 -3.52
CA SER A 57 37.60 0.29 -2.66
C SER A 57 38.78 -0.42 -3.30
N PRO A 58 40.00 0.12 -3.23
CA PRO A 58 41.13 -0.48 -3.90
C PRO A 58 41.39 -1.90 -3.37
N TRP A 59 41.11 -2.16 -2.08
CA TRP A 59 41.25 -3.48 -1.48
C TRP A 59 40.34 -4.53 -2.13
N PHE A 60 39.07 -4.18 -2.34
CA PHE A 60 38.09 -5.03 -3.01
C PHE A 60 38.26 -5.05 -4.54
N ASN A 61 38.91 -4.04 -5.11
CA ASN A 61 39.21 -3.93 -6.55
C ASN A 61 40.57 -4.58 -6.90
N GLU A 62 40.65 -5.90 -6.71
CA GLU A 62 41.86 -6.70 -6.97
C GLU A 62 43.09 -6.21 -6.18
N GLN A 63 42.90 -5.97 -4.87
CA GLN A 63 43.96 -5.70 -3.87
C GLN A 63 44.88 -4.51 -4.22
N GLY A 64 44.30 -3.43 -4.74
CA GLY A 64 44.98 -2.16 -5.01
C GLY A 64 45.78 -2.16 -6.31
N LYS A 65 45.59 -3.16 -7.18
CA LYS A 65 46.34 -3.31 -8.43
C LYS A 65 46.10 -2.17 -9.44
N TYR A 66 44.88 -1.62 -9.47
CA TYR A 66 44.46 -0.69 -10.53
C TYR A 66 44.52 0.78 -10.12
N TRP A 67 44.39 1.06 -8.82
CA TRP A 67 44.43 2.41 -8.28
C TRP A 67 44.73 2.38 -6.77
N THR A 68 45.32 3.46 -6.26
CA THR A 68 45.65 3.66 -4.84
C THR A 68 45.40 5.13 -4.46
N ASN A 69 45.55 5.50 -3.19
CA ASN A 69 45.55 6.91 -2.71
C ASN A 69 44.35 7.79 -3.13
N TYR A 70 43.12 7.37 -2.84
CA TYR A 70 41.91 8.18 -3.04
C TYR A 70 41.74 8.68 -4.49
N ASP A 71 42.30 7.93 -5.46
CA ASP A 71 42.19 8.22 -6.88
C ASP A 71 40.77 7.95 -7.40
N VAL A 72 39.97 9.02 -7.45
CA VAL A 72 38.60 9.00 -7.96
C VAL A 72 38.56 8.54 -9.42
N ASN A 73 39.46 9.01 -10.28
CA ASN A 73 39.42 8.68 -11.71
C ASN A 73 39.78 7.21 -11.94
N GLY A 74 40.80 6.70 -11.25
CA GLY A 74 41.16 5.28 -11.26
C GLY A 74 40.01 4.40 -10.79
N CYS A 75 39.36 4.77 -9.69
CA CYS A 75 38.18 4.07 -9.17
C CYS A 75 37.03 4.05 -10.19
N LEU A 76 36.64 5.21 -10.73
CA LEU A 76 35.55 5.33 -11.69
C LEU A 76 35.84 4.54 -12.97
N ASN A 77 37.03 4.68 -13.56
CA ASN A 77 37.38 4.01 -14.81
C ASN A 77 37.35 2.49 -14.66
N TYR A 78 37.93 1.96 -13.59
CA TYR A 78 37.96 0.52 -13.34
C TYR A 78 36.54 -0.02 -13.09
N ASN A 79 35.78 0.61 -12.19
CA ASN A 79 34.48 0.11 -11.77
C ASN A 79 33.41 0.25 -12.88
N LYS A 80 33.48 1.29 -13.72
CA LYS A 80 32.67 1.40 -14.94
C LYS A 80 33.03 0.31 -15.94
N GLY A 81 34.33 0.04 -16.12
CA GLY A 81 34.83 -1.04 -16.96
C GLY A 81 34.35 -2.43 -16.52
N LEU A 82 34.20 -2.66 -15.21
CA LEU A 82 33.61 -3.89 -14.68
C LEU A 82 32.15 -4.06 -15.08
N ILE A 83 31.34 -3.01 -14.95
CA ILE A 83 29.94 -3.03 -15.39
C ILE A 83 29.87 -3.32 -16.89
N ASP A 84 30.68 -2.62 -17.71
CA ASP A 84 30.76 -2.88 -19.15
C ASP A 84 31.16 -4.34 -19.45
N GLY A 85 32.14 -4.88 -18.73
CA GLY A 85 32.59 -6.27 -18.88
C GLY A 85 31.52 -7.30 -18.50
N ILE A 86 30.79 -7.08 -17.41
CA ILE A 86 29.68 -7.95 -16.98
C ILE A 86 28.57 -7.96 -18.03
N MET A 87 28.19 -6.78 -18.53
CA MET A 87 27.18 -6.67 -19.58
C MET A 87 27.65 -7.31 -20.89
N ALA A 88 28.93 -7.15 -21.25
CA ALA A 88 29.53 -7.77 -22.43
C ALA A 88 29.64 -9.30 -22.32
N ALA A 89 29.85 -9.84 -21.12
CA ALA A 89 29.80 -11.27 -20.84
C ALA A 89 28.38 -11.87 -20.96
N GLY A 90 27.36 -11.03 -21.13
CA GLY A 90 26.00 -11.44 -21.44
C GLY A 90 25.08 -11.60 -20.22
N TRP A 91 25.52 -11.21 -19.02
CA TRP A 91 24.69 -11.25 -17.82
C TRP A 91 23.42 -10.41 -17.98
N LYS A 92 22.30 -10.90 -17.45
CA LYS A 92 21.01 -10.18 -17.40
C LYS A 92 20.72 -9.61 -16.02
N ALA A 93 21.69 -8.91 -15.46
CA ALA A 93 21.49 -8.18 -14.21
C ALA A 93 20.63 -6.93 -14.46
N ASN A 94 19.72 -6.62 -13.54
CA ASN A 94 18.86 -5.43 -13.57
C ASN A 94 19.02 -4.56 -12.31
N PHE A 95 19.83 -4.95 -11.33
CA PHE A 95 20.24 -4.06 -10.24
C PHE A 95 21.68 -4.29 -9.77
N ILE A 96 22.21 -3.27 -9.09
CA ILE A 96 23.51 -3.29 -8.44
C ILE A 96 23.37 -2.83 -6.98
N ARG A 97 23.93 -3.61 -6.06
CA ARG A 97 24.13 -3.18 -4.67
C ARG A 97 25.45 -2.42 -4.56
N MET A 98 25.36 -1.15 -4.20
CA MET A 98 26.47 -0.21 -4.11
C MET A 98 26.92 -0.04 -2.67
N HIS A 99 28.11 -0.54 -2.33
CA HIS A 99 28.74 -0.29 -1.04
C HIS A 99 29.48 1.05 -1.03
N MET A 100 28.99 1.99 -0.22
CA MET A 100 29.64 3.27 0.03
C MET A 100 30.83 3.14 0.99
N ASP A 101 31.87 2.41 0.58
CA ASP A 101 32.97 1.92 1.44
C ASP A 101 33.60 2.98 2.37
N PRO A 102 33.82 2.67 3.67
CA PRO A 102 34.45 3.56 4.64
C PRO A 102 35.82 4.07 4.24
N TYR A 103 36.53 3.38 3.33
CA TYR A 103 37.77 3.86 2.73
C TYR A 103 37.67 5.35 2.40
N TRP A 104 36.61 5.75 1.69
CA TRP A 104 36.39 7.11 1.22
C TRP A 104 36.02 8.10 2.33
N SER A 105 35.17 7.68 3.26
CA SER A 105 34.63 8.57 4.30
C SER A 105 35.51 8.68 5.54
N ASN A 106 36.39 7.73 5.79
CA ASN A 106 37.26 7.74 6.97
C ASN A 106 38.40 8.74 6.84
N THR A 107 38.83 9.30 7.97
CA THR A 107 39.99 10.18 8.08
C THR A 107 41.26 9.36 7.85
N PRO A 108 42.08 9.66 6.82
CA PRO A 108 43.29 8.89 6.54
C PRO A 108 44.26 8.89 7.72
N GLY A 109 44.85 7.72 8.02
CA GLY A 109 45.83 7.56 9.11
C GLY A 109 45.22 7.33 10.50
N VAL A 110 43.89 7.40 10.66
CA VAL A 110 43.22 6.96 11.89
C VAL A 110 43.06 5.44 11.86
N SER A 111 43.58 4.75 12.87
CA SER A 111 43.41 3.31 13.02
C SER A 111 41.99 3.00 13.49
N VAL A 112 41.34 2.06 12.82
CA VAL A 112 40.02 1.53 13.18
C VAL A 112 40.14 0.04 13.48
N THR A 113 39.23 -0.46 14.31
CA THR A 113 39.17 -1.88 14.68
C THR A 113 38.44 -2.77 13.66
N GLY A 114 37.72 -2.16 12.71
CA GLY A 114 37.00 -2.85 11.64
C GLY A 114 36.04 -1.90 10.88
N GLU A 115 35.25 -2.44 9.95
CA GLU A 115 34.23 -1.66 9.22
C GLU A 115 33.06 -1.19 10.12
N ASN A 116 32.92 -1.78 11.31
CA ASN A 116 31.93 -1.41 12.31
C ASN A 116 32.32 -0.20 13.17
N ASP A 117 33.57 0.25 13.06
CA ASP A 117 34.15 1.31 13.87
C ASP A 117 34.01 2.67 13.16
N ILE A 118 33.01 3.44 13.58
CA ILE A 118 32.71 4.77 13.02
C ILE A 118 33.59 5.89 13.59
N SER A 119 34.57 5.60 14.46
CA SER A 119 35.40 6.64 15.10
C SER A 119 36.24 7.45 14.11
N ALA A 120 36.59 6.86 12.97
CA ALA A 120 37.32 7.54 11.90
C ALA A 120 36.42 8.27 10.90
N PHE A 121 35.08 8.12 10.98
CA PHE A 121 34.16 8.66 9.99
C PHE A 121 34.22 10.19 9.94
N ASN A 122 34.47 10.73 8.74
CA ASN A 122 34.49 12.15 8.48
C ASN A 122 33.38 12.53 7.51
N PHE A 123 32.43 13.33 7.99
CA PHE A 123 31.25 13.68 7.21
C PHE A 123 31.55 14.54 5.98
N ASP A 124 32.54 15.43 6.02
CA ASP A 124 32.92 16.24 4.87
C ASP A 124 33.59 15.41 3.77
N ARG A 125 34.38 14.41 4.16
CA ARG A 125 34.93 13.41 3.23
C ARG A 125 33.82 12.55 2.64
N PHE A 126 32.85 12.12 3.44
CA PHE A 126 31.68 11.39 2.94
C PHE A 126 30.90 12.20 1.89
N LYS A 127 30.57 13.48 2.15
CA LYS A 127 29.90 14.35 1.16
C LYS A 127 30.69 14.44 -0.14
N THR A 128 32.01 14.66 -0.02
CA THR A 128 32.92 14.72 -1.16
C THR A 128 32.93 13.41 -1.96
N ALA A 129 32.93 12.25 -1.29
CA ALA A 129 32.92 10.94 -1.93
C ALA A 129 31.55 10.61 -2.55
N LEU A 130 30.46 11.02 -1.91
CA LEU A 130 29.12 10.90 -2.46
C LEU A 130 29.02 11.57 -3.83
N ASP A 131 29.48 12.83 -3.92
CA ASP A 131 29.41 13.62 -5.15
C ASP A 131 30.37 13.13 -6.24
N ASN A 132 31.58 12.70 -5.86
CA ASN A 132 32.64 12.41 -6.83
C ASN A 132 32.79 10.93 -7.19
N VAL A 133 32.30 10.01 -6.36
CA VAL A 133 32.45 8.56 -6.56
C VAL A 133 31.08 7.89 -6.68
N PHE A 134 30.26 7.95 -5.64
CA PHE A 134 29.06 7.10 -5.55
C PHE A 134 27.95 7.56 -6.50
N ILE A 135 27.66 8.87 -6.58
CA ILE A 135 26.67 9.41 -7.51
C ILE A 135 27.09 9.17 -8.97
N PRO A 136 28.32 9.49 -9.42
CA PRO A 136 28.74 9.20 -10.79
C PRO A 136 28.71 7.71 -11.15
N MET A 137 28.92 6.81 -10.18
CA MET A 137 28.75 5.38 -10.39
C MET A 137 27.29 4.96 -10.45
N ALA A 138 26.41 5.56 -9.64
CA ALA A 138 24.98 5.32 -9.70
C ALA A 138 24.39 5.78 -11.03
N GLU A 139 24.69 7.01 -11.47
CA GLU A 139 24.27 7.55 -12.78
C GLU A 139 24.75 6.66 -13.93
N TYR A 140 25.98 6.14 -13.83
CA TYR A 140 26.51 5.24 -14.83
C TYR A 140 25.81 3.87 -14.82
N ALA A 141 25.58 3.27 -13.65
CA ALA A 141 24.81 2.03 -13.53
C ALA A 141 23.39 2.18 -14.10
N ILE A 142 22.72 3.30 -13.79
CA ILE A 142 21.40 3.65 -14.34
C ILE A 142 21.46 3.77 -15.86
N SER A 143 22.50 4.39 -16.42
CA SER A 143 22.70 4.48 -17.88
C SER A 143 22.88 3.12 -18.57
N LYS A 144 23.15 2.05 -17.79
CA LYS A 144 23.30 0.66 -18.24
C LYS A 144 22.09 -0.22 -17.89
N GLY A 145 21.02 0.37 -17.35
CA GLY A 145 19.80 -0.35 -16.99
C GLY A 145 19.88 -1.11 -15.68
N LEU A 146 20.65 -0.61 -14.72
CA LEU A 146 20.73 -1.16 -13.38
C LEU A 146 20.07 -0.21 -12.38
N TYR A 147 19.04 -0.69 -11.67
CA TYR A 147 18.60 -0.05 -10.43
C TYR A 147 19.74 -0.09 -9.41
N VAL A 148 19.84 0.92 -8.56
CA VAL A 148 20.94 1.06 -7.59
C VAL A 148 20.37 0.95 -6.19
N ILE A 149 20.82 -0.05 -5.43
CA ILE A 149 20.60 -0.13 -3.98
C ILE A 149 21.84 0.40 -3.28
N MET A 150 21.76 1.59 -2.70
CA MET A 150 22.85 2.17 -1.92
C MET A 150 22.77 1.68 -0.48
N ARG A 151 23.90 1.23 0.08
CA ARG A 151 24.04 0.93 1.52
C ARG A 151 25.00 1.93 2.19
N PRO A 152 24.89 2.18 3.50
CA PRO A 152 25.70 3.20 4.16
C PRO A 152 27.17 2.73 4.26
N PRO A 153 28.11 3.64 4.59
CA PRO A 153 29.48 3.25 4.87
C PRO A 153 29.60 2.31 6.07
N GLY A 154 30.27 1.18 5.85
CA GLY A 154 30.65 0.23 6.90
C GLY A 154 29.54 -0.76 7.26
N VAL A 155 29.68 -1.38 8.44
CA VAL A 155 28.73 -2.37 8.96
C VAL A 155 28.26 -1.99 10.36
N CYS A 156 27.18 -2.59 10.85
CA CYS A 156 26.71 -2.34 12.20
C CYS A 156 27.72 -2.81 13.25
N PRO A 157 27.89 -2.08 14.36
CA PRO A 157 28.44 -2.64 15.58
C PRO A 157 27.63 -3.87 16.01
N GLU A 158 28.31 -4.85 16.62
CA GLU A 158 27.66 -6.09 17.10
C GLU A 158 26.54 -5.82 18.11
N LYS A 159 26.63 -4.69 18.82
CA LYS A 159 25.68 -4.23 19.83
C LYS A 159 25.23 -2.81 19.52
N ILE A 160 23.94 -2.64 19.22
CA ILE A 160 23.30 -1.33 18.97
C ILE A 160 22.21 -1.04 20.00
N ALA A 161 21.86 0.23 20.18
CA ALA A 161 20.75 0.67 21.02
C ALA A 161 20.04 1.87 20.39
N VAL A 162 18.74 2.02 20.68
CA VAL A 162 17.96 3.17 20.22
C VAL A 162 18.61 4.46 20.70
N GLY A 163 18.88 5.39 19.77
CA GLY A 163 19.51 6.68 20.05
C GLY A 163 21.02 6.63 20.30
N ASP A 164 21.69 5.48 20.14
CA ASP A 164 23.14 5.39 20.28
C ASP A 164 23.92 6.13 19.18
N ALA A 165 25.25 6.12 19.27
CA ALA A 165 26.11 6.81 18.32
C ALA A 165 25.94 6.30 16.87
N TYR A 166 25.68 5.00 16.69
CA TYR A 166 25.50 4.42 15.36
C TYR A 166 24.10 4.76 14.79
N ASN A 167 23.07 4.84 15.63
CA ASN A 167 21.73 5.30 15.24
C ASN A 167 21.77 6.74 14.75
N GLN A 168 22.43 7.62 15.51
CA GLN A 168 22.63 9.02 15.12
C GLN A 168 23.49 9.15 13.86
N TYR A 169 24.48 8.28 13.69
CA TYR A 169 25.26 8.18 12.46
C TYR A 169 24.40 7.86 11.23
N LEU A 170 23.52 6.85 11.30
CA LEU A 170 22.62 6.50 10.20
C LEU A 170 21.63 7.62 9.89
N ILE A 171 21.01 8.23 10.91
CA ILE A 171 20.10 9.38 10.74
C ILE A 171 20.83 10.52 10.01
N LYS A 172 22.08 10.81 10.39
CA LYS A 172 22.89 11.87 9.77
C LYS A 172 23.25 11.56 8.32
N VAL A 173 23.69 10.33 8.02
CA VAL A 173 24.07 9.91 6.66
C VAL A 173 22.85 9.90 5.76
N TRP A 174 21.78 9.23 6.16
CA TRP A 174 20.58 9.09 5.34
C TRP A 174 19.77 10.38 5.22
N GLY A 175 19.73 11.20 6.27
CA GLY A 175 19.16 12.54 6.19
C GLY A 175 19.85 13.42 5.15
N TYR A 176 21.16 13.29 4.97
CA TYR A 176 21.89 14.01 3.92
C TYR A 176 21.70 13.41 2.53
N VAL A 177 21.82 12.09 2.40
CA VAL A 177 21.68 11.38 1.11
C VAL A 177 20.28 11.61 0.51
N SER A 178 19.23 11.54 1.34
CA SER A 178 17.83 11.74 0.92
C SER A 178 17.50 13.17 0.50
N GLN A 179 18.32 14.16 0.83
CA GLN A 179 18.17 15.55 0.38
C GLN A 179 18.87 15.83 -0.95
N HIS A 180 19.78 14.95 -1.37
CA HIS A 180 20.63 15.22 -2.52
C HIS A 180 19.80 15.27 -3.82
N PRO A 181 19.84 16.34 -4.64
CA PRO A 181 18.96 16.51 -5.80
C PRO A 181 19.00 15.39 -6.85
N LYS A 182 20.13 14.68 -6.96
CA LYS A 182 20.29 13.53 -7.87
C LYS A 182 19.74 12.21 -7.33
N LEU A 183 19.46 12.13 -6.02
CA LEU A 183 19.07 10.89 -5.32
C LEU A 183 17.65 10.97 -4.77
N LYS A 184 17.26 12.13 -4.23
CA LYS A 184 15.91 12.41 -3.74
C LYS A 184 14.88 12.06 -4.81
N ASN A 185 13.96 11.16 -4.47
CA ASN A 185 12.85 10.74 -5.32
C ASN A 185 13.25 10.09 -6.65
N ASN A 186 14.54 9.75 -6.82
CA ASN A 186 15.03 9.12 -8.03
C ASN A 186 14.42 7.71 -8.15
N PRO A 187 13.63 7.41 -9.20
CA PRO A 187 12.91 6.14 -9.33
C PRO A 187 13.83 4.94 -9.54
N ASN A 188 15.14 5.16 -9.78
CA ASN A 188 16.11 4.12 -10.04
C ASN A 188 17.10 3.93 -8.88
N VAL A 189 16.95 4.65 -7.77
CA VAL A 189 17.80 4.55 -6.58
C VAL A 189 16.96 4.16 -5.35
N MET A 190 17.44 3.17 -4.60
CA MET A 190 16.85 2.65 -3.38
C MET A 190 17.89 2.66 -2.25
N PHE A 191 17.44 2.62 -1.00
CA PHE A 191 18.31 2.72 0.18
C PHE A 191 18.18 1.49 1.08
N GLU A 192 19.28 0.76 1.25
CA GLU A 192 19.42 -0.27 2.28
C GLU A 192 19.92 0.39 3.57
N LEU A 193 19.12 0.37 4.64
CA LEU A 193 19.30 1.32 5.74
C LEU A 193 20.54 1.06 6.59
N ALA A 194 20.95 -0.19 6.74
CA ALA A 194 22.19 -0.59 7.42
C ALA A 194 22.62 -1.99 6.95
N ASN A 195 23.86 -2.37 7.27
CA ASN A 195 24.43 -3.68 6.98
C ASN A 195 24.71 -4.46 8.27
N GLU A 196 24.17 -5.67 8.36
CA GLU A 196 24.40 -6.70 9.39
C GLU A 196 24.18 -6.28 10.87
N PRO A 197 23.03 -5.70 11.26
CA PRO A 197 22.69 -5.64 12.68
C PRO A 197 22.72 -7.04 13.32
N VAL A 198 23.39 -7.18 14.47
CA VAL A 198 23.52 -8.47 15.17
C VAL A 198 22.63 -8.49 16.40
N ASN A 199 22.95 -7.68 17.42
CA ASN A 199 22.18 -7.59 18.66
C ASN A 199 21.75 -6.14 18.92
N ILE A 200 20.55 -5.97 19.47
CA ILE A 200 20.05 -4.69 19.97
C ILE A 200 19.84 -4.77 21.48
N LEU A 201 19.95 -3.64 22.18
CA LEU A 201 19.56 -3.54 23.59
C LEU A 201 18.04 -3.66 23.70
N GLY A 202 17.55 -4.70 24.37
CA GLY A 202 16.15 -4.91 24.69
C GLY A 202 15.65 -4.04 25.85
N PRO A 203 14.33 -4.00 26.10
CA PRO A 203 13.74 -3.22 27.19
C PRO A 203 14.15 -3.72 28.59
N ASP A 204 14.62 -4.96 28.70
CA ASP A 204 15.12 -5.58 29.94
C ASP A 204 16.61 -5.25 30.23
N GLY A 205 17.23 -4.42 29.41
CA GLY A 205 18.63 -4.02 29.55
C GLY A 205 19.64 -5.06 29.05
N THR A 206 19.19 -6.12 28.38
CA THR A 206 20.07 -7.14 27.77
C THR A 206 20.24 -6.93 26.27
N TYR A 207 21.39 -7.33 25.72
CA TYR A 207 21.60 -7.33 24.27
C TYR A 207 21.21 -8.68 23.68
N GLY A 208 20.42 -8.68 22.61
CA GLY A 208 19.99 -9.90 21.92
C GLY A 208 19.33 -9.65 20.57
N ALA A 209 18.91 -10.75 19.93
CA ALA A 209 18.44 -10.76 18.54
C ALA A 209 17.09 -11.48 18.32
N GLY A 210 16.60 -12.24 19.31
CA GLY A 210 15.57 -13.28 19.08
C GLY A 210 14.23 -13.11 19.79
N SER A 211 14.06 -12.13 20.68
CA SER A 211 12.79 -11.90 21.40
C SER A 211 12.01 -10.71 20.85
N GLN A 212 10.70 -10.67 21.07
CA GLN A 212 9.84 -9.60 20.55
C GLN A 212 10.25 -8.21 21.06
N GLY A 213 10.67 -8.09 22.34
CA GLY A 213 11.15 -6.82 22.87
C GLY A 213 12.39 -6.26 22.16
N HIS A 214 13.26 -7.13 21.62
CA HIS A 214 14.37 -6.70 20.77
C HIS A 214 13.88 -6.17 19.42
N PHE A 215 12.90 -6.83 18.81
CA PHE A 215 12.29 -6.36 17.56
C PHE A 215 11.50 -5.06 17.73
N ASP A 216 10.84 -4.83 18.86
CA ASP A 216 10.15 -3.57 19.15
C ASP A 216 11.14 -2.39 19.24
N ASN A 217 12.30 -2.61 19.85
CA ASN A 217 13.39 -1.63 19.85
C ASN A 217 14.04 -1.49 18.47
N LEU A 218 14.17 -2.57 17.70
CA LEU A 218 14.70 -2.55 16.32
C LEU A 218 13.80 -1.73 15.39
N LYS A 219 12.49 -1.93 15.53
CA LYS A 219 11.45 -1.15 14.88
C LYS A 219 11.60 0.33 15.23
N THR A 220 11.73 0.66 16.52
CA THR A 220 11.94 2.06 16.95
C THR A 220 13.22 2.63 16.35
N TYR A 221 14.32 1.87 16.38
CA TYR A 221 15.63 2.25 15.86
C TYR A 221 15.59 2.60 14.36
N PHE A 222 14.94 1.76 13.54
CA PHE A 222 14.87 1.99 12.09
C PHE A 222 13.73 2.94 11.69
N GLN A 223 12.66 3.05 12.48
CA GLN A 223 11.62 4.04 12.20
C GLN A 223 12.19 5.46 12.23
N THR A 224 13.10 5.79 13.16
CA THR A 224 13.72 7.13 13.18
C THR A 224 14.60 7.40 11.94
N VAL A 225 15.21 6.35 11.37
CA VAL A 225 15.97 6.48 10.11
C VAL A 225 15.03 6.67 8.92
N VAL A 226 13.94 5.89 8.87
CA VAL A 226 12.88 6.00 7.85
C VAL A 226 12.26 7.39 7.88
N ASP A 227 11.91 7.89 9.06
CA ASP A 227 11.31 9.23 9.24
C ASP A 227 12.26 10.33 8.77
N ALA A 228 13.57 10.20 9.05
CA ALA A 228 14.59 11.13 8.58
C ALA A 228 14.70 11.14 7.04
N ILE A 229 14.52 9.98 6.38
CA ILE A 229 14.48 9.91 4.92
C ILE A 229 13.18 10.47 4.38
N ARG A 230 12.02 10.06 4.92
CA ARG A 230 10.67 10.46 4.47
C ARG A 230 10.35 11.94 4.70
N ALA A 231 11.11 12.61 5.56
CA ALA A 231 11.11 14.07 5.65
C ALA A 231 11.61 14.74 4.34
N ASN A 232 12.39 14.02 3.53
CA ASN A 232 13.06 14.55 2.36
C ASN A 232 12.71 13.81 1.05
N ALA A 233 12.48 12.50 1.08
CA ALA A 233 12.35 11.66 -0.11
C ALA A 233 11.46 10.41 0.04
N ASP A 234 10.93 9.98 -1.09
CA ASP A 234 10.02 8.84 -1.30
C ASP A 234 10.71 7.71 -2.09
N ASN A 235 12.02 7.50 -1.89
CA ASN A 235 12.74 6.34 -2.44
C ASN A 235 12.32 5.05 -1.73
N ILE A 236 12.44 3.90 -2.40
CA ILE A 236 12.23 2.58 -1.77
C ILE A 236 13.31 2.34 -0.70
N LEU A 237 12.88 1.88 0.48
CA LEU A 237 13.74 1.61 1.63
C LEU A 237 13.75 0.13 1.94
N TRP A 238 14.95 -0.43 2.11
CA TRP A 238 15.18 -1.81 2.49
C TRP A 238 15.66 -1.88 3.94
N VAL A 239 14.77 -2.33 4.82
CA VAL A 239 14.98 -2.40 6.27
C VAL A 239 15.72 -3.69 6.64
N PRO A 240 16.84 -3.64 7.38
CA PRO A 240 17.57 -4.83 7.78
C PRO A 240 16.98 -5.48 9.06
N GLY A 241 17.26 -6.78 9.23
CA GLY A 241 16.92 -7.57 10.41
C GLY A 241 18.11 -7.76 11.36
N LEU A 242 17.88 -8.51 12.45
CA LEU A 242 18.91 -8.86 13.43
C LEU A 242 19.62 -10.17 13.05
N GLY A 243 20.63 -10.56 13.83
CA GLY A 243 21.37 -11.80 13.63
C GLY A 243 22.08 -11.85 12.29
N TYR A 244 22.84 -10.80 11.96
CA TYR A 244 23.49 -10.63 10.65
C TYR A 244 22.48 -10.62 9.50
N GLN A 245 21.33 -9.95 9.69
CA GLN A 245 20.23 -9.90 8.70
C GLN A 245 19.63 -11.26 8.35
N SER A 246 19.52 -12.16 9.35
CA SER A 246 18.79 -13.43 9.19
C SER A 246 17.45 -13.48 9.92
N LEU A 247 17.19 -12.58 10.90
CA LEU A 247 16.01 -12.65 11.76
C LEU A 247 15.06 -11.46 11.54
N TYR A 248 13.80 -11.74 11.17
CA TYR A 248 12.78 -10.72 10.86
C TYR A 248 11.42 -10.95 11.51
N GLN A 249 11.20 -12.12 12.14
CA GLN A 249 9.89 -12.56 12.59
C GLN A 249 9.15 -11.56 13.49
N GLY A 250 9.86 -10.80 14.33
CA GLY A 250 9.21 -9.82 15.20
C GLY A 250 8.75 -8.53 14.51
N PHE A 251 9.19 -8.25 13.27
CA PHE A 251 8.62 -7.19 12.46
C PHE A 251 7.18 -7.51 12.01
N ALA A 252 6.78 -8.79 11.95
CA ALA A 252 5.38 -9.12 11.69
C ALA A 252 4.47 -8.58 12.81
N VAL A 253 4.90 -8.62 14.08
CA VAL A 253 4.11 -8.07 15.18
C VAL A 253 4.07 -6.53 15.15
N ASN A 254 5.18 -5.88 14.76
CA ASN A 254 5.32 -4.43 14.78
C ASN A 254 6.10 -3.93 13.55
N PRO A 255 5.44 -3.82 12.39
CA PRO A 255 6.10 -3.62 11.11
C PRO A 255 6.53 -2.18 10.87
N ILE A 256 7.45 -2.01 9.90
CA ILE A 256 7.68 -0.80 9.10
C ILE A 256 6.46 0.16 9.00
N LYS A 257 6.49 1.44 9.39
CA LYS A 257 5.38 2.36 9.04
C LYS A 257 5.90 3.32 7.97
N GLY A 258 5.16 3.40 6.87
CA GLY A 258 5.49 4.22 5.71
C GLY A 258 5.18 3.49 4.40
N GLU A 259 5.21 4.24 3.31
CA GLU A 259 5.09 3.71 1.94
C GLU A 259 6.46 3.28 1.41
N ASP A 260 6.49 2.44 0.36
CA ASP A 260 7.70 1.99 -0.32
C ASP A 260 8.75 1.35 0.62
N ILE A 261 8.29 0.47 1.52
CA ILE A 261 9.10 -0.26 2.50
C ILE A 261 9.23 -1.73 2.11
N GLY A 262 10.46 -2.22 2.03
CA GLY A 262 10.79 -3.64 1.91
C GLY A 262 11.87 -4.05 2.93
N TYR A 263 12.31 -5.31 2.89
CA TYR A 263 13.30 -5.85 3.83
C TYR A 263 14.53 -6.43 3.12
N ALA A 264 15.73 -6.03 3.57
CA ALA A 264 17.00 -6.54 3.05
C ALA A 264 17.48 -7.73 3.89
N VAL A 265 17.72 -8.90 3.28
CA VAL A 265 18.03 -10.19 3.94
C VAL A 265 19.39 -10.72 3.50
N HIS A 266 20.13 -11.37 4.39
CA HIS A 266 21.35 -12.11 4.06
C HIS A 266 21.08 -13.62 4.14
N VAL A 267 21.58 -14.39 3.18
CA VAL A 267 21.36 -15.83 3.10
C VAL A 267 22.63 -16.55 2.68
N TYR A 268 23.17 -17.39 3.57
CA TYR A 268 24.36 -18.20 3.30
C TYR A 268 24.11 -19.69 3.60
N PRO A 269 24.88 -20.61 2.98
CA PRO A 269 24.83 -22.02 3.33
C PRO A 269 25.03 -22.29 4.83
N GLY A 270 24.23 -23.20 5.38
CA GLY A 270 24.16 -23.49 6.81
C GLY A 270 23.18 -22.59 7.59
N TRP A 271 22.90 -21.38 7.11
CA TRP A 271 21.86 -20.53 7.70
C TRP A 271 20.48 -21.09 7.39
N PHE A 272 19.48 -20.77 8.22
CA PHE A 272 18.12 -21.31 8.08
C PHE A 272 18.08 -22.85 8.04
N ASN A 273 19.09 -23.54 8.58
CA ASN A 273 19.30 -24.99 8.45
C ASN A 273 19.43 -25.49 7.01
N SER A 274 19.88 -24.63 6.08
CA SER A 274 20.00 -24.96 4.66
C SER A 274 20.98 -26.10 4.33
N GLY A 275 21.92 -26.40 5.23
CA GLY A 275 22.83 -27.55 5.11
C GLY A 275 22.19 -28.91 5.45
N GLN A 276 20.89 -28.96 5.78
CA GLN A 276 20.16 -30.17 6.17
C GLN A 276 19.02 -30.53 5.19
N GLY A 277 19.14 -30.08 3.93
CA GLY A 277 18.18 -30.35 2.86
C GLY A 277 16.99 -29.39 2.83
N TYR A 278 16.20 -29.48 1.75
CA TYR A 278 15.10 -28.54 1.43
C TYR A 278 14.11 -28.33 2.57
N ALA A 279 13.60 -29.40 3.20
CA ALA A 279 12.54 -29.28 4.21
C ALA A 279 12.98 -28.46 5.44
N ASN A 280 14.24 -28.60 5.85
CA ASN A 280 14.81 -27.82 6.95
C ASN A 280 15.07 -26.37 6.53
N PHE A 281 15.55 -26.15 5.30
CA PHE A 281 15.73 -24.81 4.76
C PHE A 281 14.40 -24.05 4.68
N GLN A 282 13.37 -24.67 4.10
CA GLN A 282 12.02 -24.10 4.02
C GLN A 282 11.50 -23.75 5.41
N LYS A 283 11.62 -24.65 6.39
CA LYS A 283 11.20 -24.38 7.78
C LYS A 283 11.96 -23.20 8.40
N GLY A 284 13.26 -23.09 8.13
CA GLY A 284 14.08 -21.98 8.59
C GLY A 284 13.63 -20.64 7.97
N TRP A 285 13.39 -20.62 6.67
CA TRP A 285 12.84 -19.47 5.95
C TRP A 285 11.45 -19.08 6.48
N ASP A 286 10.56 -20.06 6.64
CA ASP A 286 9.20 -19.87 7.14
C ASP A 286 9.17 -19.25 8.55
N THR A 287 10.16 -19.61 9.37
CA THR A 287 10.27 -19.08 10.73
C THR A 287 10.85 -17.67 10.74
N GLN A 288 11.83 -17.37 9.89
CA GLN A 288 12.70 -16.21 10.08
C GLN A 288 12.45 -15.07 9.09
N VAL A 289 11.98 -15.36 7.87
CA VAL A 289 11.82 -14.38 6.78
C VAL A 289 10.40 -14.32 6.24
N LYS A 290 9.72 -15.46 6.08
CA LYS A 290 8.33 -15.51 5.59
C LYS A 290 7.38 -14.54 6.32
N PRO A 291 7.46 -14.34 7.66
CA PRO A 291 6.55 -13.43 8.36
C PRO A 291 6.58 -11.99 7.81
N VAL A 292 7.72 -11.51 7.29
CA VAL A 292 7.79 -10.22 6.60
C VAL A 292 7.55 -10.32 5.10
N ALA A 293 7.97 -11.42 4.46
CA ALA A 293 7.72 -11.66 3.05
C ALA A 293 6.22 -11.77 2.73
N ASP A 294 5.37 -12.07 3.70
CA ASP A 294 3.92 -12.15 3.50
C ASP A 294 3.24 -10.79 3.33
N PHE A 295 3.86 -9.69 3.77
CA PHE A 295 3.28 -8.35 3.65
C PHE A 295 4.20 -7.29 3.02
N ALA A 296 5.46 -7.62 2.73
CA ALA A 296 6.43 -6.71 2.12
C ALA A 296 7.40 -7.46 1.18
N PRO A 297 7.96 -6.79 0.15
CA PRO A 297 8.95 -7.40 -0.73
C PRO A 297 10.28 -7.61 -0.02
N ILE A 298 11.01 -8.65 -0.45
CA ILE A 298 12.33 -9.00 0.05
C ILE A 298 13.39 -8.69 -1.00
N VAL A 299 14.55 -8.20 -0.55
CA VAL A 299 15.78 -8.23 -1.34
C VAL A 299 16.88 -8.99 -0.60
N VAL A 300 17.40 -10.06 -1.19
CA VAL A 300 18.59 -10.74 -0.66
C VAL A 300 19.83 -10.01 -1.17
N THR A 301 20.47 -9.27 -0.27
CA THR A 301 21.57 -8.35 -0.60
C THR A 301 22.95 -8.98 -0.45
N GLU A 302 23.03 -10.16 0.16
CA GLU A 302 24.24 -10.97 0.25
C GLU A 302 23.90 -12.46 0.25
N MET A 303 24.46 -13.17 -0.73
CA MET A 303 24.38 -14.61 -0.86
C MET A 303 25.40 -15.08 -1.91
N ASP A 304 26.17 -16.13 -1.60
CA ASP A 304 26.97 -16.87 -2.56
C ASP A 304 27.13 -18.33 -2.12
N TRP A 305 27.58 -19.20 -3.03
CA TRP A 305 27.94 -20.58 -2.69
C TRP A 305 28.95 -21.13 -3.70
N ALA A 306 29.87 -21.96 -3.23
CA ALA A 306 30.70 -22.79 -4.10
C ALA A 306 31.25 -23.99 -3.34
N PRO A 307 31.63 -25.07 -4.06
CA PRO A 307 32.39 -26.16 -3.49
C PRO A 307 33.66 -25.63 -2.80
N GLU A 308 33.94 -26.16 -1.60
CA GLU A 308 35.02 -25.68 -0.74
C GLU A 308 36.39 -25.64 -1.45
N LYS A 309 36.63 -26.59 -2.39
CA LYS A 309 37.84 -26.71 -3.21
C LYS A 309 38.25 -25.41 -3.95
N TYR A 310 37.31 -24.51 -4.24
CA TYR A 310 37.62 -23.27 -4.95
C TYR A 310 38.07 -22.13 -4.05
N ASN A 311 37.70 -22.16 -2.77
CA ASN A 311 37.90 -21.07 -1.82
C ASN A 311 37.62 -19.65 -2.38
N SER A 312 36.62 -19.53 -3.28
CA SER A 312 36.32 -18.31 -4.04
C SER A 312 34.99 -17.65 -3.64
N SER A 313 34.25 -18.27 -2.72
CA SER A 313 32.97 -17.81 -2.15
C SER A 313 33.04 -17.79 -0.62
N TRP A 314 32.13 -17.06 0.04
CA TRP A 314 31.93 -17.13 1.49
C TRP A 314 31.15 -18.41 1.86
N GLY A 315 30.05 -18.68 1.16
CA GLY A 315 29.25 -19.89 1.31
C GLY A 315 29.96 -21.13 0.76
N LYS A 316 30.03 -22.19 1.58
CA LYS A 316 30.68 -23.46 1.24
C LYS A 316 29.65 -24.56 1.05
N ASP A 317 29.07 -24.65 -0.15
CA ASP A 317 28.05 -25.64 -0.50
C ASP A 317 27.93 -25.74 -2.04
N ILE A 318 27.08 -26.64 -2.51
CA ILE A 318 26.84 -26.93 -3.92
C ILE A 318 25.50 -26.35 -4.40
N THR A 319 25.27 -26.36 -5.71
CA THR A 319 23.98 -25.99 -6.31
C THR A 319 22.94 -27.07 -6.02
N GLY A 320 23.28 -28.34 -6.29
CA GLY A 320 22.43 -29.49 -6.04
C GLY A 320 21.12 -29.49 -6.83
N THR A 321 20.04 -29.97 -6.21
CA THR A 321 18.74 -30.21 -6.89
C THR A 321 17.58 -29.59 -6.11
N ALA A 322 16.64 -28.97 -6.82
CA ALA A 322 15.49 -28.32 -6.21
C ALA A 322 14.60 -29.35 -5.49
N GLY A 323 14.35 -29.14 -4.19
CA GLY A 323 13.63 -30.08 -3.33
C GLY A 323 14.49 -31.22 -2.77
N GLY A 324 15.78 -31.28 -3.12
CA GLY A 324 16.73 -32.32 -2.71
C GLY A 324 17.91 -31.75 -1.91
N ASP A 325 19.11 -32.24 -2.22
CA ASP A 325 20.37 -31.78 -1.62
C ASP A 325 20.90 -30.51 -2.29
N GLY A 326 21.75 -29.77 -1.57
CA GLY A 326 22.43 -28.56 -2.05
C GLY A 326 21.70 -27.26 -1.71
N PHE A 327 22.46 -26.18 -1.59
CA PHE A 327 21.95 -24.87 -1.21
C PHE A 327 21.30 -24.13 -2.39
N GLY A 328 22.01 -24.03 -3.52
CA GLY A 328 21.66 -23.09 -4.60
C GLY A 328 20.29 -23.36 -5.23
N ALA A 329 20.01 -24.60 -5.62
CA ALA A 329 18.74 -24.98 -6.24
C ALA A 329 17.56 -24.90 -5.26
N ASN A 330 17.80 -25.16 -3.98
CA ASN A 330 16.80 -25.01 -2.93
C ASN A 330 16.49 -23.55 -2.61
N PHE A 331 17.52 -22.69 -2.56
CA PHE A 331 17.33 -21.24 -2.44
C PHE A 331 16.48 -20.71 -3.58
N LYS A 332 16.82 -21.04 -4.84
CA LYS A 332 16.03 -20.64 -6.01
C LYS A 332 14.56 -21.10 -5.90
N LYS A 333 14.34 -22.34 -5.48
CA LYS A 333 12.98 -22.87 -5.31
C LYS A 333 12.19 -22.06 -4.28
N ILE A 334 12.79 -21.77 -3.12
CA ILE A 334 12.13 -21.01 -2.04
C ILE A 334 11.78 -19.59 -2.51
N THR A 335 12.69 -18.92 -3.22
CA THR A 335 12.47 -17.55 -3.70
C THR A 335 11.44 -17.49 -4.84
N ASP A 336 11.47 -18.45 -5.77
CA ASP A 336 10.45 -18.58 -6.82
C ASP A 336 9.06 -18.85 -6.25
N ASP A 337 8.95 -19.77 -5.27
CA ASP A 337 7.68 -20.12 -4.62
C ASP A 337 7.12 -18.94 -3.80
N ALA A 338 7.99 -18.09 -3.22
CA ALA A 338 7.58 -16.87 -2.51
C ALA A 338 7.09 -15.77 -3.46
N GLY A 339 7.62 -15.69 -4.68
CA GLY A 339 7.16 -14.81 -5.76
C GLY A 339 7.48 -13.31 -5.60
N ASN A 340 8.07 -12.90 -4.48
CA ASN A 340 8.35 -11.50 -4.14
C ASN A 340 9.76 -11.25 -3.60
N VAL A 341 10.73 -12.07 -4.02
CA VAL A 341 12.12 -12.01 -3.55
C VAL A 341 13.03 -11.59 -4.70
N SER A 342 13.53 -10.37 -4.61
CA SER A 342 14.69 -9.91 -5.39
C SER A 342 15.97 -10.46 -4.76
N TRP A 343 17.02 -10.73 -5.53
CA TRP A 343 18.29 -11.21 -4.95
C TRP A 343 19.49 -10.96 -5.85
N LEU A 344 20.68 -10.93 -5.25
CA LEU A 344 21.94 -10.85 -5.99
C LEU A 344 22.84 -12.04 -5.72
N ILE A 345 23.77 -12.28 -6.64
CA ILE A 345 24.94 -13.13 -6.40
C ILE A 345 26.09 -12.25 -5.86
N PHE A 346 26.58 -12.57 -4.67
CA PHE A 346 27.65 -11.83 -3.98
C PHE A 346 29.04 -12.37 -4.35
N THR A 347 29.28 -12.52 -5.65
CA THR A 347 30.59 -12.90 -6.20
C THR A 347 31.37 -11.64 -6.63
N TRP A 348 32.71 -11.75 -6.65
CA TRP A 348 33.57 -10.67 -7.12
C TRP A 348 33.21 -10.22 -8.56
N PRO A 349 32.91 -8.92 -8.79
CA PRO A 349 32.49 -8.42 -10.12
C PRO A 349 33.48 -8.67 -11.25
N HIS A 350 34.79 -8.66 -10.96
CA HIS A 350 35.83 -8.94 -11.95
C HIS A 350 35.84 -10.40 -12.43
N LEU A 351 35.27 -11.33 -11.65
CA LEU A 351 35.06 -12.72 -12.08
C LEU A 351 33.83 -12.81 -12.98
N MET A 352 32.74 -12.11 -12.63
CA MET A 352 31.56 -12.02 -13.50
C MET A 352 31.88 -11.40 -14.86
N ALA A 353 32.73 -10.36 -14.91
CA ALA A 353 33.20 -9.74 -16.15
C ALA A 353 34.05 -10.68 -17.03
N LYS A 354 34.63 -11.73 -16.44
CA LYS A 354 35.41 -12.76 -17.15
C LYS A 354 34.59 -14.02 -17.47
N PHE A 355 33.30 -14.03 -17.14
CA PHE A 355 32.43 -15.17 -17.38
C PHE A 355 32.33 -15.45 -18.88
N ASP A 356 32.41 -16.72 -19.25
CA ASP A 356 32.28 -17.19 -20.63
C ASP A 356 31.27 -18.35 -20.66
N SER A 357 30.05 -18.04 -21.10
CA SER A 357 28.95 -19.02 -21.22
C SER A 357 29.25 -20.16 -22.19
N THR A 358 30.26 -20.02 -23.06
CA THR A 358 30.64 -21.06 -24.03
C THR A 358 31.64 -22.06 -23.45
N ASN A 359 32.29 -21.73 -22.32
CA ASN A 359 33.24 -22.59 -21.63
C ASN A 359 32.53 -23.60 -20.71
N VAL A 360 31.72 -24.48 -21.31
CA VAL A 360 30.96 -25.50 -20.58
C VAL A 360 31.89 -26.46 -19.84
N ALA A 361 31.60 -26.71 -18.57
CA ALA A 361 32.37 -27.63 -17.74
C ALA A 361 32.31 -29.08 -18.25
N THR A 362 33.44 -29.75 -18.12
CA THR A 362 33.66 -31.20 -18.25
C THR A 362 34.40 -31.67 -17.00
N ALA A 363 34.38 -32.98 -16.72
CA ALA A 363 35.03 -33.55 -15.53
C ALA A 363 36.51 -33.17 -15.36
N ASN A 364 37.20 -32.78 -16.45
CA ASN A 364 38.65 -32.49 -16.45
C ASN A 364 39.01 -30.98 -16.48
N ASN A 365 38.04 -30.06 -16.53
CA ASN A 365 38.30 -28.61 -16.63
C ASN A 365 37.41 -27.74 -15.72
N LEU A 366 36.90 -28.30 -14.62
CA LEU A 366 36.07 -27.59 -13.65
C LEU A 366 36.85 -26.48 -12.93
N VAL A 367 36.46 -25.23 -13.18
CA VAL A 367 36.90 -24.03 -12.47
C VAL A 367 35.69 -23.32 -11.87
N PHE A 368 35.92 -22.41 -10.92
CA PHE A 368 34.84 -21.69 -10.23
C PHE A 368 33.79 -21.05 -11.16
N LEU A 369 34.20 -20.54 -12.33
CA LEU A 369 33.28 -19.87 -13.27
C LEU A 369 32.47 -20.81 -14.15
N ASN A 370 32.87 -22.08 -14.33
CA ASN A 370 32.16 -23.04 -15.18
C ASN A 370 31.59 -24.25 -14.44
N ASP A 371 31.93 -24.44 -13.16
CA ASP A 371 31.39 -25.54 -12.36
C ASP A 371 29.88 -25.31 -12.10
N PRO A 372 28.99 -26.22 -12.55
CA PRO A 372 27.55 -26.09 -12.31
C PRO A 372 27.17 -26.10 -10.83
N GLU A 373 28.05 -26.59 -9.96
CA GLU A 373 27.86 -26.58 -8.50
C GLU A 373 28.33 -25.29 -7.82
N ALA A 374 29.04 -24.40 -8.54
CA ALA A 374 29.42 -23.09 -8.04
C ALA A 374 28.45 -22.03 -8.55
N CYS A 375 28.14 -21.02 -7.72
CA CYS A 375 27.10 -20.05 -8.02
C CYS A 375 27.18 -19.31 -9.38
N PRO A 376 28.33 -18.99 -9.99
CA PRO A 376 28.33 -18.19 -11.23
C PRO A 376 27.62 -18.85 -12.41
N TRP A 377 27.82 -20.16 -12.61
CA TRP A 377 27.25 -20.88 -13.75
C TRP A 377 25.71 -20.97 -13.72
N PRO A 378 25.06 -21.54 -12.69
CA PRO A 378 23.61 -21.63 -12.63
C PRO A 378 22.95 -20.25 -12.57
N THR A 379 23.51 -19.28 -11.83
CA THR A 379 22.91 -17.94 -11.71
C THR A 379 22.93 -17.18 -13.03
N PHE A 380 23.99 -17.30 -13.85
CA PHE A 380 23.99 -16.72 -15.19
C PHE A 380 22.79 -17.22 -16.01
N HIS A 381 22.56 -18.53 -16.00
CA HIS A 381 21.45 -19.14 -16.75
C HIS A 381 20.08 -18.79 -16.18
N TRP A 382 19.93 -18.78 -14.85
CA TRP A 382 18.69 -18.36 -14.20
C TRP A 382 18.38 -16.89 -14.48
N TYR A 383 19.37 -16.00 -14.51
CA TYR A 383 19.16 -14.60 -14.88
C TYR A 383 18.69 -14.47 -16.34
N GLN A 384 19.13 -15.34 -17.27
CA GLN A 384 18.55 -15.38 -18.62
C GLN A 384 17.09 -15.81 -18.63
N GLU A 385 16.68 -16.68 -17.70
CA GLU A 385 15.30 -17.11 -17.54
C GLU A 385 14.44 -15.99 -16.94
N TYR A 386 14.88 -15.38 -15.85
CA TYR A 386 14.18 -14.27 -15.20
C TYR A 386 14.04 -13.06 -16.11
N ALA A 387 15.04 -12.74 -16.94
CA ALA A 387 14.96 -11.63 -17.89
C ALA A 387 13.83 -11.76 -18.92
N LYS A 388 13.22 -12.93 -19.07
CA LYS A 388 12.05 -13.14 -19.93
C LYS A 388 10.71 -12.92 -19.21
N LYS A 389 10.70 -12.85 -17.88
CA LYS A 389 9.49 -12.83 -17.03
C LYS A 389 9.45 -11.64 -16.09
N ASP A 390 10.54 -11.39 -15.36
CA ASP A 390 10.62 -10.39 -14.28
C ASP A 390 11.04 -9.01 -14.83
N TYR A 391 10.61 -8.69 -16.06
CA TYR A 391 11.08 -7.51 -16.78
C TYR A 391 10.18 -6.29 -16.52
N PRO A 392 10.70 -5.19 -15.94
CA PRO A 392 9.92 -3.96 -15.76
C PRO A 392 9.51 -3.36 -17.10
N ARG A 393 8.22 -3.04 -17.27
CA ARG A 393 7.69 -2.47 -18.51
C ARG A 393 7.86 -0.95 -18.55
N GLN A 394 8.20 -0.40 -19.72
CA GLN A 394 8.48 1.03 -19.87
C GLN A 394 7.25 1.88 -19.54
N ASP A 395 7.43 2.96 -18.77
CA ASP A 395 6.36 3.91 -18.45
C ASP A 395 5.76 4.55 -19.72
N PHE A 396 4.47 4.87 -19.68
CA PHE A 396 3.82 5.69 -20.71
C PHE A 396 4.49 7.07 -20.78
N VAL A 397 4.65 7.60 -21.99
CA VAL A 397 5.39 8.85 -22.23
C VAL A 397 4.46 10.02 -22.51
N ASN A 398 3.21 9.78 -22.91
CA ASN A 398 2.23 10.81 -23.24
C ASN A 398 1.36 11.23 -22.04
N ASN A 399 1.99 11.66 -20.93
CA ASN A 399 1.29 12.04 -19.70
C ASN A 399 0.97 13.54 -19.61
N SER A 400 -0.29 13.91 -19.32
CA SER A 400 -0.69 15.30 -19.06
C SER A 400 -0.35 15.69 -17.62
N ASN A 401 0.46 16.74 -17.42
CA ASN A 401 0.92 17.15 -16.10
C ASN A 401 1.14 18.66 -15.96
N SER A 402 0.67 19.23 -14.86
CA SER A 402 0.85 20.65 -14.52
C SER A 402 2.16 20.98 -13.82
N ASP A 403 2.81 20.01 -13.16
CA ASP A 403 4.09 20.20 -12.48
C ASP A 403 5.24 20.34 -13.49
N ASN A 404 5.95 21.48 -13.43
CA ASN A 404 7.06 21.82 -14.31
C ASN A 404 8.41 21.22 -13.85
N ASN A 405 8.45 20.51 -12.71
CA ASN A 405 9.65 19.93 -12.09
C ASN A 405 10.74 20.95 -11.71
N ASP A 406 10.39 22.23 -11.57
CA ASP A 406 11.30 23.33 -11.22
C ASP A 406 10.81 24.17 -10.02
N GLY A 407 9.86 23.61 -9.25
CA GLY A 407 9.18 24.31 -8.15
C GLY A 407 7.99 25.17 -8.58
N THR A 408 7.65 25.17 -9.87
CA THR A 408 6.46 25.84 -10.42
C THR A 408 5.45 24.86 -11.01
N PHE A 409 4.22 25.32 -11.21
CA PHE A 409 3.15 24.58 -11.90
C PHE A 409 2.49 25.48 -12.95
N THR A 410 1.78 24.86 -13.90
CA THR A 410 1.03 25.54 -14.96
C THR A 410 -0.45 25.16 -14.92
N ASN A 411 -1.33 26.16 -14.87
CA ASN A 411 -2.78 26.01 -14.96
C ASN A 411 -3.25 25.73 -16.39
N PRO A 412 -4.33 24.94 -16.56
CA PRO A 412 -5.12 24.28 -15.52
C PRO A 412 -4.33 23.16 -14.81
N VAL A 413 -4.58 22.89 -13.52
CA VAL A 413 -3.81 21.87 -12.78
C VAL A 413 -4.06 20.45 -13.27
N ILE A 414 -5.23 20.21 -13.86
CA ILE A 414 -5.57 19.01 -14.61
C ILE A 414 -6.14 19.46 -15.95
N PHE A 415 -5.52 19.06 -17.06
CA PHE A 415 -5.95 19.46 -18.40
C PHE A 415 -7.08 18.54 -18.92
N GLY A 416 -8.19 18.46 -18.19
CA GLY A 416 -9.37 17.66 -18.56
C GLY A 416 -10.64 18.11 -17.82
N ASP A 417 -11.79 17.57 -18.21
CA ASP A 417 -13.10 17.95 -17.67
C ASP A 417 -13.33 17.44 -16.24
N PHE A 418 -12.97 18.24 -15.25
CA PHE A 418 -13.14 17.99 -13.82
C PHE A 418 -13.86 19.17 -13.18
N PRO A 419 -15.18 19.32 -13.45
CA PRO A 419 -15.94 20.48 -13.04
C PRO A 419 -16.35 20.51 -11.57
N ASP A 420 -16.81 21.68 -11.14
CA ASP A 420 -17.40 21.96 -9.83
C ASP A 420 -16.53 21.45 -8.67
N PRO A 421 -15.23 21.79 -8.63
CA PRO A 421 -14.30 21.21 -7.67
C PRO A 421 -14.62 21.67 -6.24
N ASP A 422 -14.90 20.73 -5.34
CA ASP A 422 -14.90 20.98 -3.89
C ASP A 422 -13.69 20.30 -3.25
N VAL A 423 -12.82 21.09 -2.62
CA VAL A 423 -11.54 20.63 -2.08
C VAL A 423 -11.55 20.74 -0.56
N ILE A 424 -11.17 19.66 0.12
CA ILE A 424 -10.91 19.63 1.55
C ILE A 424 -9.49 19.13 1.85
N ARG A 425 -8.98 19.46 3.04
CA ARG A 425 -7.74 18.89 3.57
C ARG A 425 -8.05 18.07 4.83
N VAL A 426 -7.60 16.83 4.87
CA VAL A 426 -7.68 15.95 6.05
C VAL A 426 -6.27 15.49 6.39
N GLY A 427 -5.72 15.96 7.51
CA GLY A 427 -4.30 15.80 7.82
C GLY A 427 -3.44 16.48 6.75
N ASP A 428 -2.58 15.69 6.10
CA ASP A 428 -1.66 16.15 5.06
C ASP A 428 -2.16 15.92 3.62
N VAL A 429 -3.37 15.39 3.45
CA VAL A 429 -3.93 15.01 2.14
C VAL A 429 -5.06 15.96 1.76
N TYR A 430 -5.07 16.37 0.50
CA TYR A 430 -6.13 17.12 -0.15
C TYR A 430 -7.01 16.17 -0.96
N TYR A 431 -8.33 16.29 -0.81
CA TYR A 431 -9.32 15.54 -1.59
C TYR A 431 -10.18 16.51 -2.37
N MET A 432 -10.39 16.25 -3.66
CA MET A 432 -11.22 17.05 -4.55
C MET A 432 -12.34 16.20 -5.14
N SER A 433 -13.60 16.51 -4.82
CA SER A 433 -14.75 15.94 -5.53
C SER A 433 -15.07 16.74 -6.78
N THR A 434 -15.56 16.07 -7.82
CA THR A 434 -15.91 16.69 -9.11
C THR A 434 -17.23 16.14 -9.65
N THR A 435 -17.90 16.93 -10.47
CA THR A 435 -19.19 16.58 -11.09
C THR A 435 -19.02 15.58 -12.24
N THR A 436 -19.86 14.53 -12.28
CA THR A 436 -19.86 13.52 -13.35
C THR A 436 -21.19 13.39 -14.10
N MET A 437 -22.24 14.08 -13.65
CA MET A 437 -23.56 14.05 -14.27
C MET A 437 -24.13 12.63 -14.36
N HIS A 438 -24.38 12.16 -15.59
CA HIS A 438 -24.98 10.87 -15.93
C HIS A 438 -23.93 9.76 -16.13
N ASN A 439 -22.66 10.02 -15.85
CA ASN A 439 -21.59 9.05 -16.01
C ASN A 439 -21.34 8.30 -14.69
N PHE A 440 -21.26 6.97 -14.76
CA PHE A 440 -21.15 6.07 -13.61
C PHE A 440 -20.05 5.01 -13.78
N PRO A 441 -19.32 4.61 -12.72
CA PRO A 441 -19.36 5.19 -11.38
C PRO A 441 -18.93 6.67 -11.42
N GLY A 442 -19.51 7.48 -10.54
CA GLY A 442 -19.46 8.94 -10.61
C GLY A 442 -19.05 9.60 -9.29
N ALA A 443 -19.26 10.92 -9.20
CA ALA A 443 -18.82 11.75 -8.08
C ALA A 443 -17.31 11.64 -7.81
N THR A 444 -16.49 11.57 -8.87
CA THR A 444 -15.05 11.30 -8.81
C THR A 444 -14.35 12.15 -7.76
N ILE A 445 -13.65 11.47 -6.84
CA ILE A 445 -12.76 12.06 -5.86
C ILE A 445 -11.32 11.84 -6.32
N LEU A 446 -10.55 12.92 -6.38
CA LEU A 446 -9.09 12.89 -6.57
C LEU A 446 -8.39 13.18 -5.24
N LYS A 447 -7.18 12.63 -5.06
CA LYS A 447 -6.30 12.94 -3.92
C LYS A 447 -5.00 13.60 -4.40
N SER A 448 -4.47 14.49 -3.57
CA SER A 448 -3.18 15.16 -3.78
C SER A 448 -2.53 15.46 -2.44
N TYR A 449 -1.22 15.65 -2.43
CA TYR A 449 -0.48 16.10 -1.25
C TYR A 449 0.07 17.53 -1.40
N ASP A 450 -0.04 18.12 -2.59
CA ASP A 450 0.50 19.46 -2.91
C ASP A 450 -0.44 20.34 -3.75
N LEU A 451 -1.69 19.91 -3.97
CA LEU A 451 -2.72 20.55 -4.81
C LEU A 451 -2.41 20.61 -6.31
N VAL A 452 -1.27 20.07 -6.76
CA VAL A 452 -0.80 20.12 -8.16
C VAL A 452 -0.76 18.72 -8.76
N ASN A 453 -0.16 17.77 -8.04
CA ASN A 453 -0.02 16.39 -8.44
C ASN A 453 -1.21 15.58 -7.92
N TRP A 454 -2.14 15.24 -8.81
CA TRP A 454 -3.40 14.57 -8.49
C TRP A 454 -3.42 13.11 -8.96
N GLU A 455 -4.05 12.26 -8.16
CA GLU A 455 -4.32 10.85 -8.44
C GLU A 455 -5.80 10.54 -8.20
N TYR A 456 -6.37 9.53 -8.86
CA TYR A 456 -7.71 9.06 -8.50
C TYR A 456 -7.71 8.51 -7.07
N CYS A 457 -8.76 8.83 -6.31
CA CYS A 457 -8.99 8.29 -4.97
C CYS A 457 -10.15 7.30 -4.98
N SER A 458 -11.30 7.71 -5.51
CA SER A 458 -12.48 6.84 -5.63
C SER A 458 -13.52 7.44 -6.59
N ASN A 459 -14.49 6.62 -7.01
CA ASN A 459 -15.72 7.04 -7.67
C ASN A 459 -16.92 6.61 -6.79
N PRO A 460 -17.27 7.38 -5.74
CA PRO A 460 -18.22 6.97 -4.70
C PRO A 460 -19.63 6.63 -5.16
N LEU A 461 -20.07 7.18 -6.31
CA LEU A 461 -21.44 7.02 -6.80
C LEU A 461 -21.50 5.91 -7.86
N GLU A 462 -21.68 4.67 -7.42
CA GLU A 462 -21.71 3.51 -8.32
C GLU A 462 -22.81 3.57 -9.40
N LYS A 463 -24.02 3.99 -9.02
CA LYS A 463 -25.18 4.14 -9.91
C LYS A 463 -26.30 4.94 -9.23
N ILE A 464 -27.24 5.45 -10.03
CA ILE A 464 -28.52 6.00 -9.54
C ILE A 464 -29.66 5.10 -10.03
N GLU A 465 -30.39 4.48 -9.10
CA GLU A 465 -31.49 3.54 -9.42
C GLU A 465 -32.88 4.11 -9.14
N SER A 466 -32.97 5.35 -8.63
CA SER A 466 -34.26 5.98 -8.32
C SER A 466 -35.13 6.27 -9.55
N ASN A 467 -34.57 6.20 -10.76
CA ASN A 467 -35.28 6.45 -12.01
C ASN A 467 -34.70 5.63 -13.18
N ALA A 468 -35.55 4.97 -13.97
CA ALA A 468 -35.16 4.14 -15.11
C ALA A 468 -34.49 4.92 -16.26
N CYS A 469 -34.68 6.25 -16.36
CA CYS A 469 -34.00 7.06 -17.38
C CYS A 469 -32.47 7.11 -17.20
N TYR A 470 -31.95 6.77 -16.00
CA TYR A 470 -30.52 6.55 -15.79
C TYR A 470 -30.00 5.25 -16.43
N ASN A 471 -30.88 4.36 -16.91
CA ASN A 471 -30.50 3.13 -17.60
C ASN A 471 -30.53 3.25 -19.14
N LEU A 472 -30.84 4.44 -19.70
CA LEU A 472 -31.11 4.63 -21.14
C LEU A 472 -32.21 3.71 -21.72
N ASP A 473 -33.21 3.38 -20.92
CA ASP A 473 -34.37 2.59 -21.35
C ASP A 473 -35.54 3.51 -21.73
N GLY A 474 -35.73 3.75 -23.04
CA GLY A 474 -36.81 4.58 -23.58
C GLY A 474 -36.71 6.10 -23.33
N CYS A 475 -35.91 6.54 -22.37
CA CYS A 475 -35.61 7.94 -22.03
C CYS A 475 -34.13 8.11 -21.63
N ASN A 476 -33.71 9.33 -21.24
CA ASN A 476 -32.32 9.61 -20.83
C ASN A 476 -32.26 10.64 -19.68
N ARG A 477 -31.07 10.75 -19.09
CA ARG A 477 -30.69 11.71 -18.04
C ARG A 477 -29.44 12.52 -18.45
N TYR A 478 -29.25 12.79 -19.73
CA TYR A 478 -28.22 13.75 -20.15
C TYR A 478 -28.44 15.12 -19.48
N SER A 479 -27.36 15.80 -19.08
CA SER A 479 -27.44 17.03 -18.26
C SER A 479 -28.15 16.87 -16.90
N HIS A 480 -28.28 15.64 -16.40
CA HIS A 480 -28.79 15.31 -15.07
C HIS A 480 -27.83 14.32 -14.39
N GLY A 481 -28.19 13.82 -13.21
CA GLY A 481 -27.34 12.96 -12.39
C GLY A 481 -26.61 13.77 -11.33
N GLN A 482 -25.36 13.47 -11.03
CA GLN A 482 -24.66 14.18 -9.96
C GLN A 482 -24.19 15.56 -10.43
N TRP A 483 -24.87 16.62 -9.99
CA TRP A 483 -24.46 18.04 -10.12
C TRP A 483 -23.53 18.46 -8.97
N ALA A 484 -23.13 19.74 -8.92
CA ALA A 484 -22.18 20.31 -7.97
C ALA A 484 -22.29 19.72 -6.55
N SER A 485 -21.16 19.21 -6.06
CA SER A 485 -21.06 18.47 -4.80
C SER A 485 -20.53 19.33 -3.66
N SER A 486 -20.87 18.95 -2.43
CA SER A 486 -20.19 19.42 -1.21
C SER A 486 -19.52 18.27 -0.48
N LEU A 487 -18.19 18.25 -0.48
CA LEU A 487 -17.35 17.28 0.22
C LEU A 487 -16.88 17.86 1.56
N LYS A 488 -17.09 17.15 2.67
CA LYS A 488 -16.67 17.56 4.02
C LYS A 488 -16.16 16.36 4.81
N TYR A 489 -15.28 16.63 5.77
CA TYR A 489 -14.83 15.63 6.75
C TYR A 489 -15.16 16.11 8.15
N HIS A 490 -15.79 15.26 8.94
CA HIS A 490 -16.17 15.57 10.32
C HIS A 490 -16.11 14.30 11.16
N LYS A 491 -15.34 14.35 12.26
CA LYS A 491 -15.21 13.28 13.28
C LYS A 491 -15.01 11.86 12.71
N GLY A 492 -14.03 11.69 11.82
CA GLY A 492 -13.70 10.37 11.27
C GLY A 492 -14.54 9.95 10.06
N THR A 493 -15.47 10.79 9.60
CA THR A 493 -16.39 10.47 8.49
C THR A 493 -16.30 11.53 7.39
N TYR A 494 -16.24 11.07 6.14
CA TYR A 494 -16.38 11.87 4.93
C TYR A 494 -17.85 11.93 4.53
N TYR A 495 -18.29 13.11 4.10
CA TYR A 495 -19.66 13.41 3.66
C TYR A 495 -19.59 14.07 2.29
N LEU A 496 -20.24 13.49 1.29
CA LEU A 496 -20.36 14.08 -0.05
C LEU A 496 -21.84 14.26 -0.38
N HIS A 497 -22.31 15.50 -0.32
CA HIS A 497 -23.66 15.90 -0.72
C HIS A 497 -23.69 16.27 -2.20
N PHE A 498 -24.79 15.97 -2.89
CA PHE A 498 -25.07 16.50 -4.24
C PHE A 498 -26.58 16.54 -4.52
N ASN A 499 -26.95 17.17 -5.64
CA ASN A 499 -28.32 17.24 -6.16
C ASN A 499 -28.39 16.66 -7.59
N THR A 500 -29.57 16.18 -8.01
CA THR A 500 -29.77 15.65 -9.37
C THR A 500 -30.74 16.42 -10.25
N LEU A 501 -31.10 17.63 -9.83
CA LEU A 501 -32.26 18.38 -10.28
C LEU A 501 -33.57 17.68 -9.92
N ASP A 502 -33.89 16.60 -10.64
CA ASP A 502 -35.22 16.01 -10.65
C ASP A 502 -35.47 15.04 -9.49
N GLU A 503 -34.47 14.25 -9.09
CA GLU A 503 -34.63 13.27 -8.00
C GLU A 503 -34.35 13.84 -6.62
N GLY A 504 -33.84 15.07 -6.53
CA GLY A 504 -33.50 15.77 -5.31
C GLY A 504 -32.07 15.53 -4.84
N SER A 505 -31.83 15.68 -3.53
CA SER A 505 -30.48 15.57 -2.96
C SER A 505 -30.16 14.22 -2.36
N PHE A 506 -28.88 13.87 -2.44
CA PHE A 506 -28.29 12.66 -1.89
C PHE A 506 -27.08 13.01 -1.03
N LEU A 507 -26.75 12.11 -0.11
CA LEU A 507 -25.58 12.18 0.76
C LEU A 507 -24.85 10.84 0.71
N LEU A 508 -23.57 10.88 0.34
CA LEU A 508 -22.66 9.75 0.39
C LEU A 508 -21.78 9.87 1.64
N THR A 509 -21.55 8.76 2.36
CA THR A 509 -20.67 8.74 3.55
C THR A 509 -19.71 7.56 3.59
N ALA A 510 -18.49 7.78 4.10
CA ALA A 510 -17.46 6.76 4.31
C ALA A 510 -16.48 7.15 5.43
N THR A 511 -15.85 6.18 6.09
CA THR A 511 -14.77 6.41 7.07
C THR A 511 -13.37 6.39 6.44
N ASN A 512 -13.27 5.84 5.23
CA ASN A 512 -12.08 5.86 4.38
C ASN A 512 -12.48 6.54 3.06
N PRO A 513 -11.72 7.55 2.56
CA PRO A 513 -12.06 8.24 1.31
C PRO A 513 -12.03 7.33 0.07
N GLU A 514 -11.33 6.19 0.13
CA GLU A 514 -11.32 5.17 -0.92
C GLU A 514 -12.54 4.22 -0.84
N GLY A 515 -13.36 4.35 0.21
CA GLY A 515 -14.58 3.59 0.42
C GLY A 515 -14.45 2.44 1.44
N PRO A 516 -15.50 1.61 1.58
CA PRO A 516 -16.76 1.68 0.84
C PRO A 516 -17.60 2.91 1.20
N TRP A 517 -18.35 3.42 0.23
CA TRP A 517 -19.27 4.55 0.39
C TRP A 517 -20.71 4.07 0.52
N THR A 518 -21.51 4.77 1.32
CA THR A 518 -22.94 4.50 1.50
C THR A 518 -23.78 5.68 1.04
N MET A 519 -24.88 5.43 0.31
CA MET A 519 -25.75 6.46 -0.25
C MET A 519 -27.07 6.58 0.51
N LYS A 520 -27.47 7.81 0.85
CA LYS A 520 -28.77 8.16 1.44
C LYS A 520 -29.45 9.26 0.63
N LYS A 521 -30.72 9.07 0.28
CA LYS A 521 -31.57 10.15 -0.27
C LYS A 521 -32.04 11.06 0.86
N LEU A 522 -31.97 12.37 0.66
CA LEU A 522 -32.43 13.37 1.64
C LEU A 522 -33.90 13.75 1.39
N SER A 523 -34.60 14.17 2.44
CA SER A 523 -36.02 14.58 2.36
C SER A 523 -36.21 15.96 1.72
N THR A 524 -35.17 16.79 1.74
CA THR A 524 -35.17 18.14 1.18
C THR A 524 -34.16 18.20 0.03
N SER A 525 -34.53 18.91 -1.04
CA SER A 525 -33.66 19.15 -2.19
C SER A 525 -32.84 20.42 -1.96
N PHE A 526 -31.52 20.31 -2.02
CA PHE A 526 -30.58 21.41 -1.84
C PHE A 526 -29.74 21.54 -3.13
N TYR A 527 -30.10 22.49 -3.99
CA TYR A 527 -29.38 22.77 -5.25
C TYR A 527 -28.08 23.55 -4.96
N ASP A 528 -26.97 23.17 -5.61
CA ASP A 528 -25.66 23.83 -5.53
C ASP A 528 -25.24 24.20 -4.10
N ALA A 529 -25.24 23.19 -3.24
CA ALA A 529 -25.19 23.39 -1.80
C ALA A 529 -23.77 23.35 -1.24
N GLY A 530 -23.57 24.08 -0.13
CA GLY A 530 -22.37 24.04 0.70
C GLY A 530 -22.71 23.49 2.09
N LEU A 531 -22.45 22.21 2.33
CA LEU A 531 -22.60 21.57 3.64
C LEU A 531 -21.51 22.09 4.59
N PHE A 532 -21.87 22.34 5.85
CA PHE A 532 -20.95 22.87 6.85
C PHE A 532 -21.24 22.26 8.23
N PHE A 533 -20.18 21.82 8.89
CA PHE A 533 -20.20 21.42 10.29
C PHE A 533 -19.49 22.50 11.08
N ASP A 534 -20.20 23.17 11.99
CA ASP A 534 -19.66 24.25 12.80
C ASP A 534 -18.86 23.71 14.01
N ASP A 535 -18.09 24.58 14.66
CA ASP A 535 -17.26 24.25 15.83
C ASP A 535 -18.08 23.77 17.03
N ASP A 536 -19.39 24.06 17.05
CA ASP A 536 -20.35 23.64 18.08
C ASP A 536 -21.14 22.37 17.70
N ASP A 537 -20.68 21.65 16.66
CA ASP A 537 -21.28 20.44 16.09
C ASP A 537 -22.67 20.64 15.43
N ARG A 538 -23.16 21.88 15.28
CA ARG A 538 -24.36 22.13 14.49
C ARG A 538 -24.06 21.95 13.00
N ILE A 539 -25.06 21.47 12.28
CA ILE A 539 -24.98 21.19 10.85
C ILE A 539 -25.74 22.29 10.12
N TYR A 540 -25.10 22.93 9.16
CA TYR A 540 -25.71 23.93 8.30
C TYR A 540 -25.51 23.56 6.83
N ILE A 541 -26.41 24.04 5.99
CA ILE A 541 -26.29 23.92 4.54
C ILE A 541 -26.74 25.23 3.89
N VAL A 542 -25.85 25.84 3.08
CA VAL A 542 -26.22 26.92 2.18
C VAL A 542 -26.63 26.32 0.83
N TYR A 543 -27.68 26.81 0.17
CA TYR A 543 -28.13 26.26 -1.10
C TYR A 543 -28.99 27.25 -1.90
N GLY A 544 -29.18 26.97 -3.18
CA GLY A 544 -30.07 27.71 -4.07
C GLY A 544 -29.35 28.37 -5.25
N ILE A 545 -30.15 29.00 -6.11
CA ILE A 545 -29.70 29.77 -7.27
C ILE A 545 -30.44 31.11 -7.28
N ASN A 546 -29.72 32.22 -7.48
CA ASN A 546 -30.20 33.61 -7.34
C ASN A 546 -30.60 34.02 -5.92
N LYS A 547 -31.42 33.22 -5.24
CA LYS A 547 -31.84 33.39 -3.86
C LYS A 547 -31.25 32.25 -3.05
N LEU A 548 -30.15 32.54 -2.37
CA LEU A 548 -29.52 31.57 -1.48
C LEU A 548 -30.29 31.49 -0.16
N HIS A 549 -30.29 30.30 0.42
CA HIS A 549 -30.88 29.95 1.70
C HIS A 549 -29.82 29.35 2.61
N ILE A 550 -29.94 29.53 3.92
CA ILE A 550 -29.18 28.77 4.92
C ILE A 550 -30.17 28.00 5.77
N ALA A 551 -29.99 26.68 5.80
CA ALA A 551 -30.73 25.80 6.68
C ALA A 551 -29.83 25.22 7.79
N GLU A 552 -30.35 25.16 9.01
CA GLU A 552 -29.82 24.33 10.10
C GLU A 552 -30.46 22.94 10.02
N LEU A 553 -29.65 21.90 10.16
CA LEU A 553 -30.06 20.51 10.02
C LEU A 553 -29.90 19.73 11.33
N ASP A 554 -30.72 18.71 11.53
CA ASP A 554 -30.51 17.69 12.57
C ASP A 554 -29.45 16.66 12.15
N SER A 555 -29.12 15.72 13.05
CA SER A 555 -28.16 14.65 12.77
C SER A 555 -28.59 13.69 11.65
N ASP A 556 -29.87 13.73 11.26
CA ASP A 556 -30.43 12.98 10.14
C ASP A 556 -30.47 13.78 8.83
N PHE A 557 -29.92 15.00 8.83
CA PHE A 557 -29.91 15.96 7.73
C PHE A 557 -31.30 16.49 7.34
N LYS A 558 -32.24 16.57 8.28
CA LYS A 558 -33.54 17.21 8.10
C LYS A 558 -33.50 18.67 8.54
N VAL A 559 -34.22 19.52 7.83
CA VAL A 559 -34.30 20.96 8.12
C VAL A 559 -34.98 21.22 9.47
N ILE A 560 -34.25 21.85 10.38
CA ILE A 560 -34.76 22.39 11.65
C ILE A 560 -35.24 23.84 11.44
N ARG A 561 -34.43 24.64 10.74
CA ARG A 561 -34.67 26.05 10.44
C ARG A 561 -34.14 26.34 9.05
N ASP A 562 -34.86 27.16 8.28
CA ASP A 562 -34.43 27.64 6.96
C ASP A 562 -34.68 29.15 6.88
N GLN A 563 -33.72 29.89 6.33
CA GLN A 563 -33.79 31.33 6.15
C GLN A 563 -33.18 31.74 4.81
N ALA A 564 -33.95 32.50 4.03
CA ALA A 564 -33.42 33.18 2.84
C ALA A 564 -32.37 34.22 3.24
N ILE A 565 -31.31 34.31 2.45
CA ILE A 565 -30.21 35.24 2.67
C ILE A 565 -30.52 36.54 1.93
N THR A 566 -30.28 37.66 2.59
CA THR A 566 -30.38 38.99 1.96
C THR A 566 -28.98 39.46 1.59
N PHE A 567 -28.74 39.67 0.30
CA PHE A 567 -27.50 40.24 -0.26
C PHE A 567 -27.72 41.68 -0.74
N GLY A 568 -26.62 42.36 -1.09
CA GLY A 568 -26.62 43.72 -1.62
C GLY A 568 -26.79 43.78 -3.15
N ASN A 569 -26.21 44.81 -3.79
CA ASN A 569 -26.41 45.17 -5.20
C ASN A 569 -25.54 44.39 -6.21
N ILE A 570 -24.56 43.56 -5.83
CA ILE A 570 -23.65 42.89 -6.78
C ILE A 570 -24.42 42.04 -7.83
N GLN A 571 -25.57 41.46 -7.45
CA GLN A 571 -26.46 40.76 -8.38
C GLN A 571 -26.97 41.64 -9.53
N SER A 572 -27.11 42.95 -9.32
CA SER A 572 -27.68 43.88 -10.31
C SER A 572 -26.69 44.41 -11.36
N GLY A 573 -25.38 44.15 -11.20
CA GLY A 573 -24.32 44.72 -12.04
C GLY A 573 -23.77 43.80 -13.15
N ILE A 574 -24.19 42.53 -13.20
CA ILE A 574 -23.69 41.52 -14.15
C ILE A 574 -24.88 40.94 -14.94
N ASP A 575 -24.88 41.07 -16.27
CA ASP A 575 -25.96 40.57 -17.13
C ASP A 575 -26.20 39.05 -16.94
N ASN A 576 -27.46 38.62 -16.79
CA ASN A 576 -27.87 37.22 -16.57
C ASN A 576 -27.31 36.54 -15.29
N SER A 577 -27.18 37.28 -14.19
CA SER A 577 -26.55 36.86 -12.92
C SER A 577 -27.34 35.81 -12.10
N ALA A 578 -27.03 34.53 -12.30
CA ALA A 578 -27.30 33.51 -11.30
C ALA A 578 -26.15 33.38 -10.29
N THR A 579 -26.42 33.64 -9.01
CA THR A 579 -25.50 33.28 -7.92
C THR A 579 -25.75 31.83 -7.51
N GLU A 580 -24.75 30.96 -7.62
CA GLU A 580 -24.83 29.52 -7.34
C GLU A 580 -23.46 28.95 -6.90
N GLY A 581 -23.29 27.62 -6.91
CA GLY A 581 -22.05 26.95 -6.53
C GLY A 581 -21.54 27.34 -5.15
N SER A 582 -22.41 27.25 -4.13
CA SER A 582 -22.12 27.82 -2.81
C SER A 582 -21.24 26.91 -1.96
N HIS A 583 -20.20 27.46 -1.35
CA HIS A 583 -19.39 26.84 -0.29
C HIS A 583 -19.49 27.67 0.98
N LEU A 584 -19.54 27.01 2.14
CA LEU A 584 -19.70 27.66 3.45
C LEU A 584 -18.48 27.38 4.34
N TYR A 585 -17.95 28.44 4.94
CA TYR A 585 -16.75 28.40 5.78
C TYR A 585 -16.93 29.21 7.05
N LYS A 586 -16.11 28.91 8.05
CA LYS A 586 -15.86 29.79 9.20
C LYS A 586 -14.37 30.06 9.32
N ILE A 587 -13.96 31.31 9.13
CA ILE A 587 -12.56 31.72 9.04
C ILE A 587 -12.38 33.00 9.87
N ASN A 588 -11.41 33.03 10.78
CA ASN A 588 -11.10 34.18 11.63
C ASN A 588 -12.35 34.76 12.35
N GLY A 589 -13.25 33.90 12.81
CA GLY A 589 -14.46 34.28 13.55
C GLY A 589 -15.64 34.78 12.68
N TYR A 590 -15.52 34.73 11.35
CA TYR A 590 -16.61 35.08 10.42
C TYR A 590 -17.08 33.86 9.65
N TYR A 591 -18.38 33.82 9.34
CA TYR A 591 -18.96 32.92 8.35
C TYR A 591 -18.83 33.51 6.95
N TYR A 592 -18.41 32.68 5.99
CA TYR A 592 -18.30 33.06 4.59
C TYR A 592 -19.14 32.14 3.72
N ILE A 593 -19.91 32.73 2.82
CA ILE A 593 -20.45 32.02 1.65
C ILE A 593 -19.58 32.41 0.47
N TYR A 594 -18.90 31.44 -0.12
CA TYR A 594 -18.06 31.61 -1.30
C TYR A 594 -18.81 31.02 -2.49
N ALA A 595 -19.07 31.82 -3.52
CA ALA A 595 -19.98 31.45 -4.59
C ALA A 595 -19.54 32.04 -5.92
N THR A 596 -20.07 31.50 -7.00
CA THR A 596 -19.94 32.10 -8.33
C THR A 596 -21.16 32.98 -8.63
N THR A 597 -20.97 34.03 -9.43
CA THR A 597 -22.07 34.78 -10.04
C THR A 597 -21.84 34.87 -11.54
N GLY A 598 -22.85 34.47 -12.31
CA GLY A 598 -22.83 34.50 -13.77
C GLY A 598 -23.07 33.11 -14.37
N GLY A 599 -22.61 32.93 -15.60
CA GLY A 599 -22.67 31.63 -16.29
C GLY A 599 -21.37 31.41 -17.06
N TYR A 600 -21.45 31.38 -18.39
CA TYR A 600 -20.25 31.29 -19.24
C TYR A 600 -19.28 32.48 -19.07
N TYR A 601 -19.84 33.65 -18.72
CA TYR A 601 -19.08 34.78 -18.20
C TYR A 601 -19.40 34.91 -16.72
N ALA A 602 -18.45 34.59 -15.86
CA ALA A 602 -18.66 34.54 -14.42
C ALA A 602 -17.49 35.12 -13.64
N THR A 603 -17.83 35.52 -12.41
CA THR A 603 -16.94 36.13 -11.42
C THR A 603 -17.07 35.36 -10.10
N GLN A 604 -16.04 35.41 -9.27
CA GLN A 604 -16.10 34.84 -7.92
C GLN A 604 -16.52 35.91 -6.92
N VAL A 605 -17.49 35.58 -6.08
CA VAL A 605 -17.99 36.44 -5.01
C VAL A 605 -17.83 35.76 -3.64
N ALA A 606 -17.71 36.60 -2.61
CA ALA A 606 -17.77 36.16 -1.22
C ALA A 606 -18.78 37.01 -0.46
N PHE A 607 -19.49 36.36 0.45
CA PHE A 607 -20.40 36.98 1.40
C PHE A 607 -19.90 36.70 2.80
N ARG A 608 -19.80 37.71 3.68
CA ARG A 608 -19.23 37.56 5.04
C ARG A 608 -20.19 38.05 6.13
N SER A 609 -20.32 37.31 7.22
CA SER A 609 -21.07 37.74 8.41
C SER A 609 -20.44 37.22 9.71
N SER A 610 -20.70 37.87 10.83
CA SER A 610 -20.40 37.33 12.17
C SER A 610 -21.48 36.38 12.70
N SER A 611 -22.61 36.26 11.99
CA SER A 611 -23.75 35.40 12.32
C SER A 611 -24.04 34.48 11.14
N ILE A 612 -24.23 33.18 11.39
CA ILE A 612 -24.52 32.18 10.36
C ILE A 612 -25.81 32.49 9.58
N PHE A 613 -26.76 33.20 10.18
CA PHE A 613 -28.00 33.62 9.49
C PHE A 613 -27.93 35.07 8.97
N GLY A 614 -26.74 35.67 8.94
CA GLY A 614 -26.52 37.02 8.45
C GLY A 614 -26.96 38.13 9.42
N PRO A 615 -27.12 39.37 8.92
CA PRO A 615 -26.96 39.78 7.51
C PRO A 615 -25.51 39.61 7.01
N TYR A 616 -25.34 39.45 5.69
CA TYR A 616 -24.04 39.26 5.06
C TYR A 616 -23.61 40.51 4.27
N ASP A 617 -22.37 40.94 4.48
CA ASP A 617 -21.69 41.86 3.56
C ASP A 617 -21.25 41.09 2.31
N GLU A 618 -21.12 41.76 1.16
CA GLU A 618 -20.75 41.12 -0.10
C GLU A 618 -19.52 41.78 -0.76
N LYS A 619 -18.74 40.98 -1.50
CA LYS A 619 -17.60 41.47 -2.26
C LYS A 619 -17.32 40.59 -3.49
N GLU A 620 -17.05 41.23 -4.64
CA GLU A 620 -16.40 40.57 -5.76
C GLU A 620 -14.92 40.33 -5.39
N VAL A 621 -14.52 39.06 -5.38
CA VAL A 621 -13.18 38.66 -4.94
C VAL A 621 -12.28 38.20 -6.09
N PHE A 622 -12.85 37.93 -7.27
CA PHE A 622 -12.09 37.60 -8.47
C PHE A 622 -12.87 37.83 -9.77
N ASN A 623 -12.39 38.73 -10.61
CA ASN A 623 -12.97 38.93 -11.94
C ASN A 623 -12.02 38.43 -13.04
N SER A 624 -12.34 37.27 -13.61
CA SER A 624 -11.52 36.61 -14.62
C SER A 624 -12.27 36.30 -15.92
N ASN A 625 -13.57 36.61 -15.96
CA ASN A 625 -14.56 36.23 -16.97
C ASN A 625 -14.79 34.73 -17.17
N ARG A 626 -13.82 33.84 -16.92
CA ARG A 626 -13.92 32.41 -17.28
C ARG A 626 -13.35 31.44 -16.26
N ILE A 627 -12.80 31.94 -15.15
CA ILE A 627 -12.26 31.14 -14.04
C ILE A 627 -13.09 31.46 -12.80
N HIS A 628 -13.92 30.52 -12.37
CA HIS A 628 -14.92 30.71 -11.33
C HIS A 628 -15.33 29.37 -10.74
N GLN A 629 -16.14 29.41 -9.68
CA GLN A 629 -16.77 28.29 -8.98
C GLN A 629 -15.80 27.22 -8.44
N GLY A 630 -15.92 26.95 -7.14
CA GLY A 630 -15.11 25.97 -6.43
C GLY A 630 -14.75 26.44 -5.03
N ALA A 631 -13.69 25.87 -4.45
CA ALA A 631 -13.44 25.88 -3.02
C ALA A 631 -12.15 26.60 -2.60
N LEU A 632 -12.23 27.36 -1.50
CA LEU A 632 -11.08 27.85 -0.74
C LEU A 632 -10.39 26.70 0.02
N ILE A 633 -9.07 26.75 0.08
CA ILE A 633 -8.26 25.76 0.81
C ILE A 633 -7.01 26.39 1.44
N GLN A 634 -6.65 25.93 2.64
CA GLN A 634 -5.44 26.37 3.33
C GLN A 634 -4.43 25.22 3.41
N THR A 635 -3.16 25.51 3.09
CA THR A 635 -2.08 24.55 3.21
C THR A 635 -1.66 24.32 4.65
N GLN A 636 -0.88 23.26 4.89
CA GLN A 636 -0.28 22.94 6.19
C GLN A 636 0.61 24.06 6.72
N THR A 637 1.18 24.88 5.83
CA THR A 637 2.05 26.02 6.19
C THR A 637 1.28 27.34 6.36
N GLY A 638 -0.03 27.32 6.15
CA GLY A 638 -0.91 28.46 6.34
C GLY A 638 -1.16 29.32 5.09
N GLU A 639 -0.56 28.99 3.94
CA GLU A 639 -0.87 29.65 2.67
C GLU A 639 -2.32 29.35 2.24
N TRP A 640 -3.01 30.36 1.71
CA TRP A 640 -4.36 30.19 1.19
C TRP A 640 -4.37 30.13 -0.34
N TRP A 641 -5.21 29.24 -0.85
CA TRP A 641 -5.41 28.99 -2.27
C TRP A 641 -6.91 28.79 -2.52
N THR A 642 -7.31 28.84 -3.78
CA THR A 642 -8.64 28.45 -4.23
C THR A 642 -8.52 27.55 -5.44
N MET A 643 -9.27 26.44 -5.44
CA MET A 643 -9.44 25.58 -6.60
C MET A 643 -10.73 25.99 -7.29
N LEU A 644 -10.61 26.63 -8.44
CA LEU A 644 -11.73 26.99 -9.30
C LEU A 644 -11.73 26.08 -10.54
N PHE A 645 -12.64 26.27 -11.49
CA PHE A 645 -12.47 25.73 -12.84
C PHE A 645 -12.43 26.83 -13.90
N ALA A 646 -11.93 26.50 -15.08
CA ALA A 646 -11.92 27.35 -16.25
C ALA A 646 -12.79 26.76 -17.37
N ASP A 647 -13.71 27.56 -17.92
CA ASP A 647 -14.50 27.18 -19.10
C ASP A 647 -13.62 27.17 -20.37
N LYS A 648 -13.29 25.97 -20.88
CA LYS A 648 -12.29 25.77 -21.95
C LYS A 648 -12.87 25.00 -23.16
N GLY A 649 -14.11 25.32 -23.53
CA GLY A 649 -14.70 24.87 -24.79
C GLY A 649 -14.79 23.34 -24.88
N ALA A 650 -14.40 22.76 -26.01
CA ALA A 650 -14.64 21.34 -26.33
C ALA A 650 -14.12 20.34 -25.27
N TYR A 651 -13.03 20.66 -24.58
CA TYR A 651 -12.46 19.77 -23.56
C TYR A 651 -13.17 19.89 -22.21
N GLY A 652 -14.11 20.82 -22.05
CA GLY A 652 -14.92 20.97 -20.85
C GLY A 652 -14.46 22.07 -19.90
N ARG A 653 -14.59 21.80 -18.61
CA ARG A 653 -14.34 22.72 -17.49
C ARG A 653 -13.15 22.19 -16.68
N LEU A 654 -12.05 22.95 -16.67
CA LEU A 654 -10.73 22.45 -16.28
C LEU A 654 -10.30 23.09 -14.94
N PRO A 655 -9.91 22.31 -13.91
CA PRO A 655 -9.47 22.85 -12.62
C PRO A 655 -8.34 23.87 -12.73
N SER A 656 -8.45 24.96 -11.99
CA SER A 656 -7.54 26.11 -12.00
C SER A 656 -7.22 26.53 -10.57
N LEU A 657 -5.97 26.34 -10.16
CA LEU A 657 -5.49 26.65 -8.82
C LEU A 657 -4.95 28.08 -8.77
N GLN A 658 -5.51 28.91 -7.88
CA GLN A 658 -5.16 30.33 -7.77
C GLN A 658 -4.72 30.67 -6.34
N PRO A 659 -3.66 31.49 -6.14
CA PRO A 659 -3.27 31.93 -4.80
C PRO A 659 -4.32 32.87 -4.22
N VAL A 660 -4.44 32.92 -2.89
CA VAL A 660 -5.40 33.78 -2.18
C VAL A 660 -4.68 34.61 -1.13
N SER A 661 -4.95 35.91 -1.11
CA SER A 661 -4.49 36.85 -0.08
C SER A 661 -5.67 37.38 0.74
N TRP A 662 -5.51 37.45 2.06
CA TRP A 662 -6.52 38.02 2.94
C TRP A 662 -6.27 39.52 3.17
N ILE A 663 -7.18 40.36 2.67
CA ILE A 663 -7.13 41.82 2.84
C ILE A 663 -8.42 42.26 3.54
N ASP A 664 -8.30 42.87 4.73
CA ASP A 664 -9.45 43.27 5.56
C ASP A 664 -10.47 42.14 5.78
N ASN A 665 -9.96 40.92 6.03
CA ASN A 665 -10.73 39.69 6.15
C ASN A 665 -11.58 39.36 4.88
N TRP A 666 -11.06 39.64 3.70
CA TRP A 666 -11.62 39.20 2.42
C TRP A 666 -10.62 38.35 1.63
N PRO A 667 -11.03 37.22 1.03
CA PRO A 667 -10.14 36.33 0.29
C PRO A 667 -9.95 36.80 -1.16
N ILE A 668 -9.00 37.69 -1.40
CA ILE A 668 -8.71 38.22 -2.75
C ILE A 668 -7.92 37.17 -3.54
N VAL A 669 -8.45 36.76 -4.69
CA VAL A 669 -7.88 35.69 -5.52
C VAL A 669 -6.86 36.26 -6.51
N GLY A 670 -5.80 35.49 -6.77
CA GLY A 670 -4.74 35.83 -7.71
C GLY A 670 -3.70 36.77 -7.13
N VAL A 671 -2.73 37.17 -7.96
CA VAL A 671 -1.72 38.16 -7.60
C VAL A 671 -2.29 39.54 -7.92
N ASN A 672 -2.56 40.34 -6.88
CA ASN A 672 -3.22 41.65 -7.01
C ASN A 672 -4.58 41.58 -7.73
N GLY A 673 -5.38 40.54 -7.47
CA GLY A 673 -6.69 40.35 -8.11
C GLY A 673 -6.65 39.73 -9.51
N SER A 674 -5.45 39.39 -10.04
CA SER A 674 -5.27 38.81 -11.37
C SER A 674 -4.86 37.34 -11.30
N GLY A 675 -5.51 36.49 -12.10
CA GLY A 675 -5.23 35.05 -12.14
C GLY A 675 -3.84 34.73 -12.67
N VAL A 676 -3.29 33.59 -12.23
CA VAL A 676 -1.98 33.08 -12.64
C VAL A 676 -2.12 31.91 -13.62
N THR A 677 -1.27 31.90 -14.64
CA THR A 677 -1.10 30.75 -15.54
C THR A 677 0.00 29.84 -15.04
N THR A 678 1.24 30.33 -14.95
CA THR A 678 2.36 29.59 -14.35
C THR A 678 2.78 30.29 -13.06
N TYR A 679 2.93 29.54 -11.97
CA TYR A 679 3.21 30.10 -10.65
C TYR A 679 3.97 29.11 -9.76
N LYS A 680 4.54 29.60 -8.65
CA LYS A 680 5.19 28.72 -7.66
C LYS A 680 4.18 27.70 -7.11
N LYS A 681 4.62 26.47 -6.85
CA LYS A 681 3.80 25.46 -6.19
C LYS A 681 3.37 25.95 -4.78
N PRO A 682 2.21 25.50 -4.27
CA PRO A 682 1.82 25.72 -2.88
C PRO A 682 2.88 25.23 -1.91
N ASN A 683 3.19 26.03 -0.88
CA ASN A 683 4.10 25.58 0.17
C ASN A 683 3.35 24.62 1.11
N VAL A 684 3.66 23.33 1.00
CA VAL A 684 3.10 22.26 1.85
C VAL A 684 4.14 21.66 2.81
N GLY A 685 5.31 22.31 2.94
CA GLY A 685 6.39 21.92 3.86
C GLY A 685 7.40 20.91 3.30
N LYS A 686 7.08 20.22 2.20
CA LYS A 686 8.01 19.33 1.47
C LYS A 686 7.63 19.20 -0.01
N ASP A 687 8.53 18.64 -0.80
CA ASP A 687 8.26 18.34 -2.22
C ASP A 687 7.68 16.94 -2.38
N TYR A 688 6.74 16.80 -3.30
CA TYR A 688 6.15 15.53 -3.70
C TYR A 688 6.53 15.19 -5.14
N ILE A 689 6.56 13.89 -5.44
CA ILE A 689 6.82 13.41 -6.79
C ILE A 689 5.72 13.82 -7.75
N LYS A 690 6.11 14.06 -9.00
CA LYS A 690 5.19 14.31 -10.09
C LYS A 690 4.27 13.10 -10.32
N LYS A 691 2.97 13.35 -10.42
CA LYS A 691 1.94 12.33 -10.68
C LYS A 691 1.10 12.70 -11.89
N ALA A 692 0.69 11.69 -12.64
CA ALA A 692 -0.23 11.81 -13.77
C ALA A 692 -1.44 10.91 -13.56
N LEU A 693 -2.61 11.36 -14.01
CA LEU A 693 -3.79 10.52 -14.04
C LEU A 693 -3.63 9.42 -15.10
N PRO A 694 -4.03 8.16 -14.81
CA PRO A 694 -3.99 7.09 -15.80
C PRO A 694 -4.90 7.41 -16.99
N THR A 695 -4.39 7.17 -18.20
CA THR A 695 -5.15 7.34 -19.45
C THR A 695 -5.13 6.14 -20.37
N ASN A 696 -4.32 5.13 -20.08
CA ASN A 696 -4.20 3.89 -20.84
C ASN A 696 -4.82 2.75 -20.03
N ASP A 697 -5.37 1.73 -20.70
CA ASP A 697 -5.88 0.52 -20.06
C ASP A 697 -5.69 -0.69 -20.97
N ASN A 698 -5.31 -1.83 -20.39
CA ASN A 698 -5.12 -3.09 -21.08
C ASN A 698 -6.17 -4.15 -20.72
N PHE A 699 -7.14 -3.79 -19.86
CA PHE A 699 -8.25 -4.65 -19.47
C PHE A 699 -7.81 -6.00 -18.89
N ARG A 700 -6.63 -6.05 -18.27
CA ARG A 700 -6.06 -7.24 -17.62
C ARG A 700 -6.36 -7.32 -16.13
N ASP A 701 -6.78 -6.21 -15.54
CA ASP A 701 -7.31 -6.21 -14.18
C ASP A 701 -8.74 -6.79 -14.16
N TYR A 702 -9.20 -7.25 -13.00
CA TYR A 702 -10.55 -7.76 -12.80
C TYR A 702 -11.60 -6.66 -12.63
N LYS A 703 -11.15 -5.41 -12.45
CA LYS A 703 -11.96 -4.19 -12.42
C LYS A 703 -11.49 -3.22 -13.50
N LEU A 704 -12.41 -2.38 -13.97
CA LEU A 704 -12.06 -1.26 -14.84
C LEU A 704 -11.24 -0.24 -14.05
N GLY A 705 -10.23 0.37 -14.69
CA GLY A 705 -9.50 1.49 -14.09
C GLY A 705 -10.43 2.67 -13.76
N MET A 706 -10.08 3.45 -12.73
CA MET A 706 -10.91 4.55 -12.20
C MET A 706 -11.14 5.70 -13.20
N GLN A 707 -10.38 5.75 -14.30
CA GLN A 707 -10.56 6.70 -15.38
C GLN A 707 -11.81 6.43 -16.24
N TRP A 708 -12.35 5.22 -16.17
CA TRP A 708 -13.53 4.82 -16.93
C TRP A 708 -14.83 5.14 -16.22
N GLU A 709 -15.77 5.67 -17.00
CA GLU A 709 -17.15 5.87 -16.59
C GLU A 709 -18.07 5.48 -17.75
N TRP A 710 -19.10 4.70 -17.47
CA TRP A 710 -20.18 4.41 -18.41
C TRP A 710 -21.03 5.64 -18.64
N ASN A 711 -21.38 5.90 -19.91
CA ASN A 711 -22.46 6.82 -20.23
C ASN A 711 -23.78 6.17 -19.78
N HIS A 712 -24.37 6.70 -18.69
CA HIS A 712 -25.51 6.12 -17.96
C HIS A 712 -25.16 4.78 -17.28
N ASN A 713 -26.10 4.23 -16.48
CA ASN A 713 -25.89 2.97 -15.78
C ASN A 713 -25.65 1.82 -16.79
N PRO A 714 -24.60 1.02 -16.61
CA PRO A 714 -24.35 -0.15 -17.45
C PRO A 714 -25.40 -1.24 -17.23
N ASP A 715 -25.46 -2.18 -18.17
CA ASP A 715 -26.00 -3.51 -17.99
C ASP A 715 -24.85 -4.47 -17.69
N ASP A 716 -24.65 -4.80 -16.42
CA ASP A 716 -23.55 -5.64 -15.96
C ASP A 716 -23.61 -7.08 -16.47
N SER A 717 -24.75 -7.50 -17.05
CA SER A 717 -24.86 -8.81 -17.72
C SER A 717 -24.32 -8.81 -19.16
N LYS A 718 -23.91 -7.64 -19.68
CA LYS A 718 -23.55 -7.44 -21.10
C LYS A 718 -22.14 -6.87 -21.30
N TRP A 719 -21.35 -6.78 -20.24
CA TRP A 719 -19.92 -6.51 -20.35
C TRP A 719 -19.14 -7.43 -19.41
N SER A 720 -17.87 -7.67 -19.69
CA SER A 720 -17.04 -8.51 -18.84
C SER A 720 -15.54 -8.32 -19.10
N LEU A 721 -14.74 -8.42 -18.04
CA LEU A 721 -13.27 -8.57 -18.09
C LEU A 721 -12.79 -10.02 -17.89
N MET A 722 -13.71 -10.96 -17.60
CA MET A 722 -13.40 -12.35 -17.22
C MET A 722 -13.79 -13.41 -18.26
N GLU A 723 -14.86 -13.18 -19.05
CA GLU A 723 -15.28 -14.09 -20.13
C GLU A 723 -14.17 -14.33 -21.16
N LYS A 724 -13.34 -13.31 -21.40
CA LYS A 724 -12.07 -13.40 -22.13
C LYS A 724 -11.07 -12.53 -21.38
N ALA A 725 -10.34 -13.15 -20.47
CA ALA A 725 -9.43 -12.41 -19.61
C ALA A 725 -8.35 -11.69 -20.42
N GLY A 726 -8.08 -10.41 -20.07
CA GLY A 726 -7.18 -9.54 -20.83
C GLY A 726 -7.85 -8.77 -21.97
N SER A 727 -9.19 -8.79 -22.04
CA SER A 727 -9.97 -7.97 -22.94
C SER A 727 -11.24 -7.48 -22.25
N LEU A 728 -11.70 -6.29 -22.60
CA LEU A 728 -13.07 -5.83 -22.34
C LEU A 728 -14.00 -6.42 -23.39
N ARG A 729 -14.88 -7.33 -22.98
CA ARG A 729 -15.98 -7.79 -23.83
C ARG A 729 -17.18 -6.87 -23.70
N LEU A 730 -17.71 -6.42 -24.84
CA LEU A 730 -18.98 -5.69 -24.93
C LEU A 730 -19.98 -6.47 -25.78
N GLN A 731 -21.06 -6.93 -25.16
CA GLN A 731 -22.19 -7.55 -25.85
C GLN A 731 -23.23 -6.48 -26.19
N THR A 732 -23.93 -6.65 -27.31
CA THR A 732 -25.05 -5.77 -27.67
C THR A 732 -26.18 -5.87 -26.65
N VAL A 733 -26.60 -4.72 -26.09
CA VAL A 733 -27.64 -4.66 -25.04
C VAL A 733 -29.03 -4.53 -25.65
N ASN A 734 -29.24 -3.49 -26.44
CA ASN A 734 -30.53 -3.11 -27.03
C ASN A 734 -30.38 -2.76 -28.52
N VAL A 735 -31.50 -2.82 -29.24
CA VAL A 735 -31.59 -2.35 -30.64
C VAL A 735 -31.88 -0.85 -30.64
N VAL A 736 -30.98 -0.06 -31.20
CA VAL A 736 -31.05 1.41 -31.25
C VAL A 736 -30.61 1.95 -32.60
N ASP A 737 -31.02 3.18 -32.90
CA ASP A 737 -30.72 3.90 -34.15
C ASP A 737 -29.53 4.85 -34.05
N SER A 738 -28.95 5.00 -32.87
CA SER A 738 -27.91 5.99 -32.58
C SER A 738 -27.07 5.63 -31.36
N LEU A 739 -25.79 6.03 -31.38
CA LEU A 739 -24.85 5.83 -30.28
C LEU A 739 -25.33 6.51 -28.98
N GLN A 740 -25.99 7.65 -29.07
CA GLN A 740 -26.50 8.37 -27.89
C GLN A 740 -27.56 7.57 -27.09
N ARG A 741 -28.14 6.52 -27.68
CA ARG A 741 -29.12 5.63 -27.03
C ARG A 741 -28.53 4.26 -26.66
N ALA A 742 -27.26 4.02 -26.99
CA ALA A 742 -26.59 2.75 -26.74
C ALA A 742 -26.14 2.65 -25.28
N ARG A 743 -26.69 1.66 -24.57
CA ARG A 743 -26.18 1.25 -23.25
C ARG A 743 -24.77 0.65 -23.39
N ASN A 744 -24.04 0.58 -22.27
CA ASN A 744 -22.67 0.06 -22.20
C ASN A 744 -21.70 0.78 -23.16
N THR A 745 -21.89 2.09 -23.32
CA THR A 745 -20.89 2.96 -23.93
C THR A 745 -19.90 3.36 -22.83
N LEU A 746 -18.69 2.79 -22.87
CA LEU A 746 -17.63 3.05 -21.90
C LEU A 746 -16.88 4.32 -22.28
N THR A 747 -16.72 5.28 -21.37
CA THR A 747 -16.13 6.59 -21.68
C THR A 747 -14.98 6.95 -20.76
N GLN A 748 -14.04 7.74 -21.27
CA GLN A 748 -12.98 8.37 -20.49
C GLN A 748 -12.83 9.82 -20.91
N ARG A 749 -12.51 10.70 -19.95
CA ARG A 749 -12.16 12.10 -20.21
C ARG A 749 -10.98 12.20 -21.17
N ILE A 750 -11.04 13.17 -22.10
CA ILE A 750 -9.88 13.51 -22.94
C ILE A 750 -8.96 14.43 -22.15
N LEU A 751 -7.73 13.99 -21.91
CA LEU A 751 -6.69 14.86 -21.33
C LEU A 751 -5.91 15.57 -22.43
N GLY A 752 -5.80 16.89 -22.31
CA GLY A 752 -5.03 17.76 -23.19
C GLY A 752 -3.60 17.99 -22.71
N TYR A 753 -2.87 18.84 -23.43
CA TYR A 753 -1.51 19.23 -23.10
C TYR A 753 -1.36 20.76 -23.21
N TYR A 754 -0.42 21.33 -22.46
CA TYR A 754 -0.17 22.78 -22.44
C TYR A 754 0.41 23.34 -23.74
N SER A 755 0.87 22.47 -24.64
CA SER A 755 1.29 22.84 -25.99
C SER A 755 0.11 22.82 -26.96
N ASN A 756 -0.08 23.92 -27.69
CA ASN A 756 -1.15 24.05 -28.69
C ASN A 756 -0.98 23.11 -29.91
N THR A 757 0.19 22.51 -30.08
CA THR A 757 0.51 21.62 -31.21
C THR A 757 0.50 20.15 -30.85
N THR A 758 0.29 19.81 -29.57
CA THR A 758 0.30 18.43 -29.11
C THR A 758 -1.12 17.87 -29.13
N ASP A 759 -1.31 16.79 -29.88
CA ASP A 759 -2.59 16.11 -29.99
C ASP A 759 -2.81 15.10 -28.86
N SER A 760 -4.07 14.92 -28.46
CA SER A 760 -4.50 13.80 -27.63
C SER A 760 -4.91 12.63 -28.53
N TYR A 761 -4.44 11.42 -28.19
CA TYR A 761 -4.74 10.20 -28.93
C TYR A 761 -5.69 9.33 -28.12
N GLY A 762 -6.60 8.64 -28.79
CA GLY A 762 -7.31 7.49 -28.26
C GLY A 762 -7.25 6.39 -29.29
N THR A 763 -6.70 5.23 -28.96
CA THR A 763 -6.55 4.09 -29.87
C THR A 763 -7.05 2.83 -29.19
N ILE A 764 -7.85 2.03 -29.90
CA ILE A 764 -8.25 0.69 -29.44
C ILE A 764 -7.79 -0.37 -30.43
N ARG A 765 -7.56 -1.58 -29.92
CA ARG A 765 -7.52 -2.81 -30.69
C ARG A 765 -8.76 -3.63 -30.39
N MET A 766 -9.51 -3.98 -31.41
CA MET A 766 -10.80 -4.65 -31.28
C MET A 766 -10.88 -5.88 -32.16
N ASP A 767 -11.33 -6.99 -31.58
CA ASP A 767 -11.74 -8.20 -32.28
C ASP A 767 -13.24 -8.10 -32.63
N VAL A 768 -13.52 -8.12 -33.94
CA VAL A 768 -14.86 -7.99 -34.50
C VAL A 768 -15.41 -9.32 -35.04
N GLN A 769 -14.78 -10.46 -34.73
CA GLN A 769 -15.16 -11.76 -35.27
C GLN A 769 -16.64 -12.09 -35.03
N ASN A 770 -17.13 -11.83 -33.82
CA ASN A 770 -18.42 -12.28 -33.30
C ASN A 770 -19.58 -11.26 -33.46
N MET A 771 -19.35 -10.18 -34.20
CA MET A 771 -20.41 -9.25 -34.57
C MET A 771 -21.49 -9.93 -35.43
N LYS A 772 -22.75 -9.56 -35.21
CA LYS A 772 -23.94 -10.03 -35.94
C LYS A 772 -24.48 -8.94 -36.87
N ASP A 773 -25.31 -9.34 -37.81
CA ASP A 773 -25.94 -8.40 -38.75
C ASP A 773 -26.71 -7.30 -38.00
N GLY A 774 -26.41 -6.04 -38.34
CA GLY A 774 -26.91 -4.85 -37.65
C GLY A 774 -26.03 -4.33 -36.52
N ASP A 775 -25.00 -5.05 -36.07
CA ASP A 775 -24.09 -4.54 -35.03
C ASP A 775 -23.27 -3.36 -35.55
N VAL A 776 -22.96 -2.43 -34.65
CA VAL A 776 -22.07 -1.29 -34.85
C VAL A 776 -21.19 -1.14 -33.61
N ALA A 777 -19.88 -1.26 -33.79
CA ALA A 777 -18.91 -1.19 -32.69
C ALA A 777 -17.69 -0.34 -33.08
N GLY A 778 -17.10 0.39 -32.15
CA GLY A 778 -15.93 1.21 -32.44
C GLY A 778 -15.52 2.20 -31.38
N LEU A 779 -14.85 3.27 -31.82
CA LEU A 779 -14.31 4.35 -31.01
C LEU A 779 -14.91 5.69 -31.44
N ALA A 780 -15.42 6.45 -30.48
CA ALA A 780 -16.03 7.76 -30.68
C ALA A 780 -15.30 8.87 -29.94
N VAL A 781 -15.48 10.10 -30.45
CA VAL A 781 -15.38 11.33 -29.65
C VAL A 781 -16.81 11.76 -29.34
N PHE A 782 -17.21 11.56 -28.09
CA PHE A 782 -18.60 11.57 -27.64
C PHE A 782 -18.96 12.86 -26.91
N GLN A 783 -19.93 13.59 -27.48
CA GLN A 783 -20.63 14.79 -26.97
C GLN A 783 -21.83 15.04 -27.92
N ASN A 784 -22.50 16.17 -27.86
CA ASN A 784 -23.43 16.66 -28.87
C ASN A 784 -22.89 17.93 -29.58
N PRO A 785 -22.45 17.86 -30.86
CA PRO A 785 -22.40 16.67 -31.72
C PRO A 785 -21.27 15.68 -31.33
N TYR A 786 -21.42 14.43 -31.75
CA TYR A 786 -20.38 13.39 -31.71
C TYR A 786 -19.98 12.90 -33.11
N ALA A 787 -18.85 12.21 -33.18
CA ALA A 787 -18.46 11.40 -34.33
C ALA A 787 -17.73 10.13 -33.88
N TYR A 788 -17.78 9.08 -34.71
CA TYR A 788 -17.09 7.82 -34.43
C TYR A 788 -16.54 7.17 -35.68
N ILE A 789 -15.54 6.31 -35.48
CA ILE A 789 -15.08 5.31 -36.45
C ILE A 789 -15.34 3.92 -35.89
N GLY A 790 -15.77 2.98 -36.73
CA GLY A 790 -16.15 1.65 -36.27
C GLY A 790 -16.33 0.64 -37.39
N ILE A 791 -16.76 -0.56 -37.01
CA ILE A 791 -17.18 -1.63 -37.90
C ILE A 791 -18.70 -1.79 -37.77
N THR A 792 -19.38 -2.05 -38.88
CA THR A 792 -20.75 -2.55 -38.90
C THR A 792 -20.85 -3.82 -39.73
N VAL A 793 -21.81 -4.70 -39.41
CA VAL A 793 -22.12 -5.87 -40.23
C VAL A 793 -23.45 -5.65 -40.93
N SER A 794 -23.44 -5.76 -42.27
CA SER A 794 -24.64 -5.61 -43.09
C SER A 794 -24.64 -6.63 -44.23
N GLY A 795 -25.69 -7.44 -44.31
CA GLY A 795 -25.76 -8.58 -45.22
C GLY A 795 -24.64 -9.60 -44.94
N GLY A 796 -24.25 -9.76 -43.68
CA GLY A 796 -23.12 -10.62 -43.26
C GLY A 796 -21.73 -10.09 -43.65
N THR A 797 -21.64 -8.92 -44.29
CA THR A 797 -20.36 -8.29 -44.68
C THR A 797 -19.95 -7.24 -43.66
N LYS A 798 -18.70 -7.30 -43.18
CA LYS A 798 -18.09 -6.26 -42.33
C LYS A 798 -17.74 -5.03 -43.17
N LYS A 799 -18.12 -3.84 -42.69
CA LYS A 799 -17.84 -2.55 -43.33
C LYS A 799 -17.21 -1.60 -42.31
N LEU A 800 -16.16 -0.90 -42.72
CA LEU A 800 -15.62 0.24 -41.99
C LEU A 800 -16.58 1.42 -42.16
N VAL A 801 -16.95 2.05 -41.05
CA VAL A 801 -17.86 3.19 -41.01
C VAL A 801 -17.27 4.36 -40.23
N MET A 802 -17.59 5.58 -40.67
CA MET A 802 -17.35 6.80 -39.91
C MET A 802 -18.62 7.65 -39.99
N MET A 803 -19.17 8.00 -38.83
CA MET A 803 -20.36 8.85 -38.72
C MET A 803 -19.99 10.15 -38.02
N ASN A 804 -20.48 11.28 -38.54
CA ASN A 804 -20.30 12.59 -37.93
C ASN A 804 -21.65 13.30 -37.86
N THR A 805 -22.17 13.46 -36.64
CA THR A 805 -23.48 14.08 -36.40
C THR A 805 -23.47 15.59 -36.57
N GLY A 806 -22.31 16.24 -36.43
CA GLY A 806 -22.14 17.68 -36.64
C GLY A 806 -22.31 18.06 -38.11
N ASN A 807 -21.63 17.32 -39.00
CA ASN A 807 -21.73 17.51 -40.46
C ASN A 807 -22.87 16.72 -41.11
N LYS A 808 -23.51 15.82 -40.36
CA LYS A 808 -24.54 14.86 -40.85
C LYS A 808 -24.02 13.97 -41.99
N THR A 809 -22.76 13.56 -41.90
CA THR A 809 -22.09 12.71 -42.88
C THR A 809 -21.98 11.27 -42.37
N ASN A 810 -22.02 10.32 -43.29
CA ASN A 810 -21.84 8.89 -43.02
C ASN A 810 -21.00 8.27 -44.15
N PHE A 811 -19.80 7.82 -43.81
CA PHE A 811 -18.87 7.15 -44.71
C PHE A 811 -18.92 5.64 -44.43
N SER A 812 -18.97 4.83 -45.48
CA SER A 812 -19.03 3.38 -45.36
C SER A 812 -18.32 2.70 -46.53
N GLN A 813 -17.44 1.74 -46.24
CA GLN A 813 -16.83 0.88 -47.26
C GLN A 813 -16.59 -0.54 -46.75
N PRO A 814 -16.64 -1.57 -47.61
CA PRO A 814 -16.20 -2.91 -47.22
C PRO A 814 -14.76 -2.90 -46.70
N ILE A 815 -14.46 -3.74 -45.71
CA ILE A 815 -13.10 -3.90 -45.18
C ILE A 815 -12.73 -5.38 -45.11
N THR A 816 -11.47 -5.67 -45.42
CA THR A 816 -10.88 -7.00 -45.25
C THR A 816 -9.92 -6.95 -44.07
N CYS A 817 -10.25 -7.67 -43.00
CA CYS A 817 -9.38 -7.92 -41.85
C CYS A 817 -9.64 -9.34 -41.32
N ASP A 818 -8.62 -9.98 -40.75
CA ASP A 818 -8.70 -11.37 -40.28
C ASP A 818 -9.63 -11.54 -39.05
N SER A 819 -9.91 -10.44 -38.36
CA SER A 819 -10.88 -10.25 -37.25
C SER A 819 -10.50 -9.03 -36.43
N ILE A 820 -9.21 -8.69 -36.40
CA ILE A 820 -8.66 -7.58 -35.63
C ILE A 820 -8.67 -6.28 -36.43
N ILE A 821 -9.06 -5.19 -35.76
CA ILE A 821 -8.98 -3.83 -36.29
C ILE A 821 -8.44 -2.89 -35.21
N TYR A 822 -7.60 -1.94 -35.63
CA TYR A 822 -7.14 -0.84 -34.78
C TYR A 822 -7.89 0.42 -35.18
N LEU A 823 -8.51 1.10 -34.22
CA LEU A 823 -9.29 2.32 -34.44
C LEU A 823 -8.71 3.43 -33.61
N ARG A 824 -8.48 4.60 -34.22
CA ARG A 824 -7.84 5.74 -33.58
C ARG A 824 -8.61 7.03 -33.81
N ALA A 825 -8.80 7.78 -32.74
CA ALA A 825 -9.26 9.16 -32.75
C ALA A 825 -8.10 10.06 -32.30
N ILE A 826 -7.87 11.15 -33.03
CA ILE A 826 -6.88 12.18 -32.69
C ILE A 826 -7.62 13.49 -32.49
N THR A 827 -7.48 14.08 -31.31
CA THR A 827 -8.13 15.34 -30.93
C THR A 827 -7.11 16.40 -30.61
N ASN A 828 -7.43 17.65 -30.93
CA ASN A 828 -6.57 18.78 -30.62
C ASN A 828 -7.39 19.87 -29.94
N TYR A 829 -6.98 20.23 -28.73
CA TYR A 829 -7.65 21.23 -27.91
C TYR A 829 -7.75 22.59 -28.62
N SER A 830 -6.64 23.10 -29.14
CA SER A 830 -6.53 24.45 -29.69
C SER A 830 -7.33 24.65 -30.97
N THR A 831 -7.45 23.61 -31.79
CA THR A 831 -8.30 23.64 -33.00
C THR A 831 -9.74 23.21 -32.73
N SER A 832 -10.01 22.57 -31.59
CA SER A 832 -11.30 21.94 -31.27
C SER A 832 -11.77 20.96 -32.35
N LYS A 833 -10.83 20.20 -32.93
CA LYS A 833 -11.12 19.19 -33.96
C LYS A 833 -10.78 17.79 -33.52
N ALA A 834 -11.55 16.83 -34.04
CA ALA A 834 -11.23 15.41 -33.97
C ALA A 834 -11.17 14.77 -35.37
N SER A 835 -10.22 13.87 -35.56
CA SER A 835 -9.99 13.14 -36.81
C SER A 835 -9.81 11.65 -36.54
N PHE A 836 -10.21 10.81 -37.50
CA PHE A 836 -10.36 9.37 -37.28
C PHE A 836 -9.53 8.55 -38.27
N TYR A 837 -8.94 7.47 -37.75
CA TYR A 837 -7.99 6.63 -38.46
C TYR A 837 -8.23 5.15 -38.13
N TYR A 838 -7.89 4.27 -39.06
CA TYR A 838 -7.88 2.83 -38.85
C TYR A 838 -6.58 2.19 -39.31
N SER A 839 -6.27 1.03 -38.76
CA SER A 839 -5.16 0.17 -39.18
C SER A 839 -5.55 -1.31 -39.05
N THR A 840 -4.92 -2.17 -39.85
CA THR A 840 -5.03 -3.63 -39.76
C THR A 840 -3.72 -4.29 -39.29
N ASP A 841 -2.65 -3.50 -39.10
CA ASP A 841 -1.30 -3.98 -38.78
C ASP A 841 -0.69 -3.28 -37.55
N ASN A 842 -1.40 -2.33 -36.94
CA ASN A 842 -0.93 -1.43 -35.88
C ASN A 842 0.31 -0.58 -36.22
N VAL A 843 0.69 -0.52 -37.50
CA VAL A 843 1.86 0.22 -37.97
C VAL A 843 1.41 1.37 -38.88
N THR A 844 0.54 1.08 -39.84
CA THR A 844 0.07 2.05 -40.83
C THR A 844 -1.37 2.49 -40.52
N TYR A 845 -1.53 3.73 -40.07
CA TYR A 845 -2.83 4.33 -39.77
C TYR A 845 -3.34 5.20 -40.93
N ASN A 846 -4.50 4.86 -41.48
CA ASN A 846 -5.13 5.53 -42.61
C ASN A 846 -6.30 6.41 -42.12
N LYS A 847 -6.32 7.69 -42.51
CA LYS A 847 -7.43 8.61 -42.21
C LYS A 847 -8.70 8.13 -42.93
N PHE A 848 -9.85 8.17 -42.25
CA PHE A 848 -11.13 7.78 -42.83
C PHE A 848 -12.27 8.70 -42.37
N GLY A 849 -13.05 9.21 -43.32
CA GLY A 849 -14.12 10.19 -43.07
C GLY A 849 -13.64 11.64 -42.99
N ASP A 850 -14.52 12.53 -42.51
CA ASP A 850 -14.25 13.95 -42.31
C ASP A 850 -13.83 14.26 -40.85
N GLU A 851 -13.66 15.53 -40.52
CA GLU A 851 -13.31 15.99 -39.17
C GLU A 851 -14.56 16.40 -38.40
N LEU A 852 -14.58 16.08 -37.10
CA LEU A 852 -15.58 16.61 -36.17
C LEU A 852 -15.11 17.95 -35.65
N ASP A 853 -15.90 19.00 -35.85
CA ASP A 853 -15.77 20.27 -35.13
C ASP A 853 -16.36 20.09 -33.72
N MET A 854 -15.52 19.72 -32.76
CA MET A 854 -15.93 19.45 -31.39
C MET A 854 -16.57 20.70 -30.76
N LYS A 855 -17.63 20.50 -29.98
CA LYS A 855 -18.33 21.54 -29.22
C LYS A 855 -18.44 21.16 -27.77
N TYR A 856 -18.84 22.10 -26.93
CA TYR A 856 -19.36 21.85 -25.58
C TYR A 856 -20.83 22.26 -25.58
N ASN A 857 -21.74 21.34 -25.25
CA ASN A 857 -23.17 21.57 -25.37
C ASN A 857 -23.87 21.23 -24.05
N LEU A 858 -24.65 22.18 -23.54
CA LEU A 858 -25.34 22.09 -22.25
C LEU A 858 -26.43 21.00 -22.22
N SER A 859 -26.86 20.50 -23.38
CA SER A 859 -27.76 19.32 -23.45
C SER A 859 -27.11 18.03 -22.92
N VAL A 860 -25.78 17.98 -22.85
CA VAL A 860 -25.01 16.86 -22.29
C VAL A 860 -24.24 17.29 -21.04
N PHE A 861 -23.69 18.51 -21.05
CA PHE A 861 -23.04 19.19 -19.92
C PHE A 861 -21.72 18.56 -19.41
N VAL A 862 -21.11 17.69 -20.21
CA VAL A 862 -19.74 17.21 -20.00
C VAL A 862 -18.88 17.50 -21.23
N GLY A 863 -17.56 17.58 -21.04
CA GLY A 863 -16.57 17.72 -22.10
C GLY A 863 -16.61 16.56 -23.09
N ASN A 864 -15.94 16.70 -24.23
CA ASN A 864 -15.81 15.60 -25.18
C ASN A 864 -15.03 14.45 -24.52
N ARG A 865 -15.49 13.23 -24.73
CA ARG A 865 -14.90 12.00 -24.18
C ARG A 865 -14.49 11.04 -25.27
N PHE A 866 -13.43 10.27 -25.06
CA PHE A 866 -13.25 9.05 -25.84
C PHE A 866 -14.29 8.03 -25.37
N ALA A 867 -14.93 7.33 -26.32
CA ALA A 867 -15.94 6.33 -25.99
C ALA A 867 -15.80 5.05 -26.81
N ILE A 868 -15.77 3.91 -26.12
CA ILE A 868 -15.78 2.57 -26.69
C ILE A 868 -17.21 2.06 -26.62
N PHE A 869 -17.73 1.52 -27.72
CA PHE A 869 -19.14 1.12 -27.78
C PHE A 869 -19.36 -0.11 -28.65
N ASN A 870 -20.49 -0.79 -28.39
CA ASN A 870 -21.08 -1.81 -29.24
C ASN A 870 -22.61 -1.79 -29.09
N TYR A 871 -23.35 -1.61 -30.19
CA TYR A 871 -24.81 -1.66 -30.19
C TYR A 871 -25.36 -2.33 -31.44
N ALA A 872 -26.63 -2.75 -31.38
CA ALA A 872 -27.31 -3.37 -32.52
C ALA A 872 -28.30 -2.39 -33.16
N THR A 873 -28.46 -2.47 -34.48
CA THR A 873 -29.51 -1.74 -35.25
C THR A 873 -30.63 -2.67 -35.73
N SER A 874 -30.41 -3.99 -35.68
CA SER A 874 -31.37 -5.00 -36.14
C SER A 874 -31.71 -6.04 -35.07
N GLN A 875 -30.71 -6.75 -34.55
CA GLN A 875 -30.89 -7.81 -33.56
C GLN A 875 -29.71 -7.83 -32.58
N THR A 876 -29.97 -8.17 -31.33
CA THR A 876 -28.92 -8.33 -30.31
C THR A 876 -28.28 -9.73 -30.38
N GLY A 877 -27.21 -9.92 -29.62
CA GLY A 877 -26.52 -11.21 -29.44
C GLY A 877 -25.12 -11.28 -30.02
N GLY A 878 -24.67 -10.26 -30.76
CA GLY A 878 -23.26 -10.11 -31.13
C GLY A 878 -22.43 -9.40 -30.06
N TYR A 879 -21.12 -9.58 -30.13
CA TYR A 879 -20.16 -8.98 -29.21
C TYR A 879 -18.82 -8.65 -29.89
N VAL A 880 -18.06 -7.78 -29.24
CA VAL A 880 -16.67 -7.46 -29.57
C VAL A 880 -15.81 -7.61 -28.33
N ASP A 881 -14.53 -7.93 -28.53
CA ASP A 881 -13.52 -7.92 -27.48
C ASP A 881 -12.52 -6.79 -27.77
N VAL A 882 -12.32 -5.89 -26.81
CA VAL A 882 -11.36 -4.80 -26.89
C VAL A 882 -10.18 -5.14 -26.00
N ASP A 883 -9.02 -5.34 -26.60
CA ASP A 883 -7.85 -5.83 -25.88
C ASP A 883 -7.17 -4.72 -25.08
N TRP A 884 -7.25 -3.47 -25.56
CA TRP A 884 -6.66 -2.33 -24.88
C TRP A 884 -7.15 -1.00 -25.45
N PHE A 885 -7.00 0.05 -24.63
CA PHE A 885 -7.11 1.45 -24.98
C PHE A 885 -5.80 2.18 -24.66
N SER A 886 -5.30 2.98 -25.60
CA SER A 886 -4.07 3.75 -25.39
C SER A 886 -4.12 5.18 -25.92
N THR A 887 -3.49 6.09 -25.17
CA THR A 887 -3.20 7.47 -25.56
C THR A 887 -1.78 7.67 -26.11
N GLU A 888 -1.02 6.59 -26.26
CA GLU A 888 0.29 6.62 -26.89
C GLU A 888 0.16 6.81 -28.40
N ARG A 889 1.07 7.61 -28.97
CA ARG A 889 1.12 7.80 -30.42
C ARG A 889 1.49 6.48 -31.14
N GLN A 890 2.38 5.72 -30.52
CA GLN A 890 2.84 4.41 -30.96
C GLN A 890 2.66 3.44 -29.80
N PHE A 891 1.96 2.35 -30.04
CA PHE A 891 1.66 1.38 -29.01
C PHE A 891 2.02 -0.02 -29.53
N THR A 892 2.94 -0.70 -28.85
CA THR A 892 3.35 -2.08 -29.18
C THR A 892 3.00 -2.99 -28.02
N GLU A 893 2.21 -4.02 -28.27
CA GLU A 893 1.71 -4.93 -27.24
C GLU A 893 2.85 -5.55 -26.44
N ASP A 894 3.83 -6.18 -27.10
CA ASP A 894 4.99 -6.81 -26.44
C ASP A 894 5.81 -5.84 -25.55
N THR A 895 5.75 -4.53 -25.84
CA THR A 895 6.48 -3.51 -25.06
C THR A 895 5.80 -3.25 -23.72
N PHE A 896 4.48 -3.11 -23.71
CA PHE A 896 3.71 -2.69 -22.55
C PHE A 896 3.03 -3.84 -21.82
N TYR A 897 2.87 -4.98 -22.50
CA TYR A 897 2.08 -6.11 -22.03
C TYR A 897 2.92 -7.37 -21.90
N ASP A 898 2.61 -8.15 -20.86
CA ASP A 898 3.14 -9.49 -20.70
C ASP A 898 2.41 -10.50 -21.59
N ASN A 899 3.15 -11.24 -22.40
CA ASN A 899 2.61 -12.33 -23.23
C ASN A 899 2.34 -13.60 -22.42
N SER A 900 2.82 -13.70 -21.17
CA SER A 900 2.51 -14.79 -20.26
C SER A 900 1.32 -14.53 -19.34
N PHE A 901 0.60 -13.43 -19.55
CA PHE A 901 -0.57 -13.06 -18.74
C PHE A 901 -1.61 -14.18 -18.73
N VAL A 902 -1.88 -14.68 -17.52
CA VAL A 902 -3.03 -15.53 -17.22
C VAL A 902 -4.01 -14.66 -16.46
N GLY A 903 -5.10 -14.30 -17.12
CA GLY A 903 -6.05 -13.38 -16.52
C GLY A 903 -7.01 -14.04 -15.54
N PHE A 904 -7.69 -13.18 -14.78
CA PHE A 904 -8.62 -13.61 -13.76
C PHE A 904 -9.82 -14.34 -14.35
N THR A 905 -10.17 -15.49 -13.76
CA THR A 905 -11.45 -16.13 -13.99
C THR A 905 -12.38 -15.92 -12.81
N LYS A 906 -13.69 -15.95 -13.06
CA LYS A 906 -14.69 -15.85 -11.99
C LYS A 906 -14.48 -16.92 -10.92
N ASN A 907 -14.16 -18.15 -11.32
CA ASN A 907 -13.94 -19.26 -10.38
C ASN A 907 -12.68 -19.07 -9.53
N GLN A 908 -11.60 -18.54 -10.10
CA GLN A 908 -10.38 -18.18 -9.37
C GLN A 908 -10.58 -17.05 -8.36
N MET A 909 -11.58 -16.18 -8.56
CA MET A 909 -11.82 -15.07 -7.64
C MET A 909 -12.96 -15.32 -6.67
N THR A 910 -13.73 -16.39 -6.85
CA THR A 910 -14.87 -16.70 -6.01
C THR A 910 -14.49 -17.71 -4.94
N ILE A 911 -14.60 -17.33 -3.67
CA ILE A 911 -14.41 -18.26 -2.56
C ILE A 911 -15.59 -19.21 -2.40
N SER A 912 -15.27 -20.47 -2.11
CA SER A 912 -16.21 -21.53 -1.77
C SER A 912 -16.35 -21.73 -0.26
N SER A 913 -15.25 -21.58 0.49
CA SER A 913 -15.20 -21.74 1.95
C SER A 913 -13.92 -21.14 2.53
N VAL A 914 -13.88 -20.99 3.85
CA VAL A 914 -12.67 -20.62 4.61
C VAL A 914 -12.47 -21.60 5.75
N SER A 915 -11.21 -21.88 6.11
CA SER A 915 -10.85 -22.79 7.20
C SER A 915 -9.66 -22.26 7.99
N VAL A 916 -9.59 -22.59 9.27
CA VAL A 916 -8.44 -22.33 10.14
C VAL A 916 -7.63 -23.62 10.33
N GLU A 917 -6.31 -23.50 10.48
CA GLU A 917 -5.41 -24.67 10.71
C GLU A 917 -5.81 -25.49 11.95
N GLN A 918 -6.15 -24.80 13.04
CA GLN A 918 -6.50 -25.41 14.32
C GLN A 918 -7.74 -24.71 14.90
N ASN A 919 -8.70 -25.49 15.40
CA ASN A 919 -9.90 -24.95 16.03
C ASN A 919 -9.64 -24.44 17.46
N THR A 920 -8.50 -24.78 18.06
CA THR A 920 -8.14 -24.38 19.42
C THR A 920 -6.64 -24.15 19.55
N TYR A 921 -6.23 -23.00 20.08
CA TYR A 921 -4.84 -22.66 20.40
C TYR A 921 -4.68 -22.53 21.92
N ASN A 922 -3.80 -23.32 22.53
CA ASN A 922 -3.42 -23.13 23.92
C ASN A 922 -2.16 -22.27 23.99
N MET A 923 -2.18 -21.22 24.81
CA MET A 923 -1.10 -20.24 24.87
C MET A 923 -0.76 -19.84 26.30
N LEU A 924 0.53 -19.61 26.51
CA LEU A 924 1.04 -18.97 27.70
C LEU A 924 0.82 -17.46 27.59
N ILE A 925 0.49 -16.77 28.68
CA ILE A 925 0.38 -15.31 28.67
C ILE A 925 1.71 -14.66 28.23
N GLY A 926 1.64 -13.58 27.45
CA GLY A 926 2.82 -12.84 26.97
C GLY A 926 3.55 -13.50 25.79
N THR A 927 3.09 -14.64 25.29
CA THR A 927 3.61 -15.26 24.07
C THR A 927 2.77 -14.87 22.84
N SER A 928 3.37 -14.94 21.67
CA SER A 928 2.65 -14.95 20.39
C SER A 928 2.72 -16.32 19.72
N LYS A 929 1.77 -16.59 18.84
CA LYS A 929 1.73 -17.80 18.00
C LYS A 929 1.16 -17.45 16.64
N ASP A 930 1.83 -17.90 15.58
CA ASP A 930 1.31 -17.81 14.21
C ASP A 930 0.10 -18.73 14.07
N PHE A 931 -0.84 -18.34 13.22
CA PHE A 931 -1.95 -19.19 12.80
C PHE A 931 -2.23 -18.97 11.32
N LYS A 932 -2.96 -19.89 10.70
CA LYS A 932 -3.32 -19.79 9.28
C LYS A 932 -4.83 -19.85 9.06
N VAL A 933 -5.35 -18.88 8.33
CA VAL A 933 -6.66 -18.92 7.69
C VAL A 933 -6.46 -19.17 6.20
N THR A 934 -7.12 -20.20 5.68
CA THR A 934 -7.04 -20.60 4.28
C THR A 934 -8.39 -20.39 3.61
N ALA A 935 -8.41 -19.61 2.54
CA ALA A 935 -9.55 -19.51 1.62
C ALA A 935 -9.45 -20.61 0.56
N HIS A 936 -10.58 -21.23 0.22
CA HIS A 936 -10.71 -22.24 -0.82
C HIS A 936 -11.57 -21.70 -1.94
N TYR A 937 -11.07 -21.69 -3.18
CA TYR A 937 -11.75 -21.07 -4.32
C TYR A 937 -12.49 -22.09 -5.19
N LEU A 938 -13.43 -21.63 -6.02
CA LEU A 938 -14.29 -22.50 -6.84
C LEU A 938 -13.53 -23.29 -7.93
N ASP A 939 -12.35 -22.85 -8.33
CA ASP A 939 -11.46 -23.59 -9.24
C ASP A 939 -10.59 -24.64 -8.52
N GLY A 940 -10.67 -24.71 -7.18
CA GLY A 940 -9.99 -25.69 -6.34
C GLY A 940 -8.63 -25.24 -5.78
N HIS A 941 -8.13 -24.05 -6.10
CA HIS A 941 -6.92 -23.55 -5.44
C HIS A 941 -7.23 -23.00 -4.03
N THR A 942 -6.18 -22.81 -3.25
CA THR A 942 -6.27 -22.26 -1.89
C THR A 942 -5.32 -21.08 -1.71
N GLN A 943 -5.73 -20.09 -0.94
CA GLN A 943 -4.90 -18.93 -0.58
C GLN A 943 -4.79 -18.80 0.94
N ASP A 944 -3.60 -18.48 1.43
CA ASP A 944 -3.42 -17.99 2.79
C ASP A 944 -3.98 -16.56 2.86
N VAL A 945 -5.07 -16.39 3.61
CA VAL A 945 -5.78 -15.11 3.75
C VAL A 945 -5.71 -14.59 5.18
N THR A 946 -4.71 -15.04 5.94
CA THR A 946 -4.61 -14.75 7.36
C THR A 946 -4.52 -13.25 7.63
N ASN A 947 -3.84 -12.49 6.78
CA ASN A 947 -3.67 -11.05 6.96
C ASN A 947 -4.82 -10.22 6.36
N GLU A 948 -5.54 -10.81 5.40
CA GLU A 948 -6.64 -10.20 4.66
C GLU A 948 -8.00 -10.45 5.32
N ALA A 949 -8.12 -11.48 6.15
CA ALA A 949 -9.32 -11.76 6.92
C ALA A 949 -9.52 -10.72 8.05
N THR A 950 -10.78 -10.41 8.32
CA THR A 950 -11.18 -9.58 9.46
C THR A 950 -11.44 -10.46 10.67
N TYR A 951 -10.85 -10.09 11.80
CA TYR A 951 -11.03 -10.81 13.07
C TYR A 951 -11.81 -9.96 14.06
N SER A 952 -12.74 -10.60 14.76
CA SER A 952 -13.39 -10.00 15.92
C SER A 952 -13.40 -10.99 17.08
N ASN A 953 -13.29 -10.46 18.29
CA ASN A 953 -13.40 -11.25 19.51
C ASN A 953 -14.36 -10.51 20.44
N PRO A 954 -15.67 -10.62 20.20
CA PRO A 954 -16.68 -9.85 20.92
C PRO A 954 -16.76 -10.19 22.42
N SER A 955 -16.08 -11.26 22.86
CA SER A 955 -16.27 -11.87 24.17
C SER A 955 -15.14 -11.63 25.16
N SER A 956 -13.97 -11.10 24.74
CA SER A 956 -12.79 -11.03 25.61
C SER A 956 -11.67 -10.09 25.10
N ASN A 957 -10.97 -9.42 26.02
CA ASN A 957 -9.75 -8.65 25.74
C ASN A 957 -8.45 -9.45 25.99
N ASN A 958 -8.56 -10.78 26.14
CA ASN A 958 -7.45 -11.66 26.52
C ASN A 958 -6.39 -11.87 25.45
N ILE A 959 -6.73 -11.57 24.19
CA ILE A 959 -5.82 -11.70 23.06
C ILE A 959 -5.92 -10.47 22.15
N THR A 960 -4.91 -10.30 21.31
CA THR A 960 -4.97 -9.42 20.15
C THR A 960 -4.46 -10.21 18.95
N ILE A 961 -5.03 -9.97 17.77
CA ILE A 961 -4.52 -10.53 16.52
C ILE A 961 -3.85 -9.40 15.74
N VAL A 962 -2.60 -9.61 15.33
CA VAL A 962 -1.82 -8.65 14.54
C VAL A 962 -1.02 -9.42 13.51
N ASN A 963 -1.19 -9.09 12.22
CA ASN A 963 -0.44 -9.66 11.08
C ASN A 963 -0.26 -11.20 11.16
N GLY A 964 -1.36 -11.92 11.33
CA GLY A 964 -1.36 -13.38 11.37
C GLY A 964 -0.82 -14.00 12.66
N GLN A 965 -0.59 -13.20 13.70
CA GLN A 965 -0.22 -13.68 15.02
C GLN A 965 -1.29 -13.43 16.07
N ILE A 966 -1.55 -14.45 16.88
CA ILE A 966 -2.29 -14.32 18.14
C ILE A 966 -1.30 -13.87 19.20
N ILE A 967 -1.62 -12.82 19.95
CA ILE A 967 -0.83 -12.31 21.06
C ILE A 967 -1.62 -12.51 22.35
N ALA A 968 -1.12 -13.36 23.24
CA ALA A 968 -1.76 -13.63 24.53
C ALA A 968 -1.51 -12.49 25.53
N LYS A 969 -2.59 -11.86 26.02
CA LYS A 969 -2.57 -10.69 26.91
C LYS A 969 -3.01 -11.00 28.34
N ALA A 970 -4.03 -11.84 28.52
CA ALA A 970 -4.59 -12.15 29.84
C ALA A 970 -5.22 -13.55 29.87
N ASP A 971 -5.34 -14.12 31.08
CA ASP A 971 -5.93 -15.45 31.27
C ASP A 971 -7.41 -15.52 30.87
N GLY A 972 -7.78 -16.63 30.23
CA GLY A 972 -9.16 -17.00 29.94
C GLY A 972 -9.30 -17.58 28.53
N VAL A 973 -10.56 -17.80 28.14
CA VAL A 973 -10.89 -18.35 26.82
C VAL A 973 -11.40 -17.21 25.94
N ALA A 974 -10.75 -17.00 24.81
CA ALA A 974 -11.20 -16.11 23.76
C ALA A 974 -11.81 -16.93 22.63
N THR A 975 -12.93 -16.46 22.09
CA THR A 975 -13.52 -17.02 20.87
C THR A 975 -13.34 -15.99 19.77
N VAL A 976 -12.66 -16.39 18.71
CA VAL A 976 -12.31 -15.52 17.58
C VAL A 976 -13.22 -15.85 16.42
N ASP A 977 -14.05 -14.89 16.05
CA ASP A 977 -14.79 -14.91 14.79
C ASP A 977 -13.90 -14.31 13.71
N PHE A 978 -13.82 -14.98 12.56
CA PHE A 978 -13.11 -14.46 11.40
C PHE A 978 -14.00 -14.50 10.16
N SER A 979 -13.82 -13.52 9.29
CA SER A 979 -14.45 -13.51 7.97
C SER A 979 -13.47 -13.04 6.92
N TYR A 980 -13.60 -13.59 5.72
CA TYR A 980 -12.84 -13.16 4.56
C TYR A 980 -13.81 -12.83 3.43
N GLN A 981 -13.59 -11.68 2.80
CA GLN A 981 -14.32 -11.23 1.63
C GLN A 981 -13.41 -11.39 0.40
N ASP A 982 -13.88 -12.11 -0.61
CA ASP A 982 -13.15 -12.23 -1.87
C ASP A 982 -13.23 -10.96 -2.73
N LEU A 983 -12.49 -10.93 -3.83
CA LEU A 983 -12.40 -9.76 -4.72
C LEU A 983 -13.73 -9.41 -5.42
N LEU A 984 -14.68 -10.33 -5.45
CA LEU A 984 -16.03 -10.17 -6.02
C LEU A 984 -17.08 -9.85 -4.95
N GLY A 985 -16.67 -9.70 -3.69
CA GLY A 985 -17.52 -9.29 -2.59
C GLY A 985 -18.21 -10.43 -1.84
N ASN A 986 -17.95 -11.71 -2.17
CA ASN A 986 -18.52 -12.83 -1.43
C ASN A 986 -17.82 -12.98 -0.08
N ILE A 987 -18.60 -13.19 0.98
CA ILE A 987 -18.08 -13.31 2.35
C ILE A 987 -18.25 -14.75 2.84
N GLN A 988 -17.18 -15.30 3.40
CA GLN A 988 -17.21 -16.56 4.16
C GLN A 988 -16.68 -16.30 5.56
N SER A 989 -17.13 -17.09 6.53
CA SER A 989 -16.79 -16.87 7.95
C SER A 989 -16.58 -18.18 8.68
N GLY A 990 -15.82 -18.12 9.77
CA GLY A 990 -15.54 -19.23 10.66
C GLY A 990 -15.19 -18.76 12.07
N GLN A 991 -14.86 -19.71 12.94
CA GLN A 991 -14.54 -19.44 14.34
C GLN A 991 -13.46 -20.39 14.87
N PHE A 992 -12.62 -19.92 15.79
CA PHE A 992 -11.72 -20.74 16.58
C PHE A 992 -11.58 -20.24 18.02
N GLN A 993 -11.02 -21.07 18.90
CA GLN A 993 -10.81 -20.72 20.31
C GLN A 993 -9.34 -20.51 20.64
N VAL A 994 -9.06 -19.59 21.56
CA VAL A 994 -7.74 -19.41 22.16
C VAL A 994 -7.87 -19.49 23.67
N ASN A 995 -7.15 -20.45 24.25
CA ASN A 995 -7.08 -20.67 25.68
C ASN A 995 -5.77 -20.08 26.21
N VAL A 996 -5.85 -18.91 26.84
CA VAL A 996 -4.69 -18.27 27.47
C VAL A 996 -4.67 -18.62 28.95
N LYS A 997 -3.52 -19.09 29.43
CA LYS A 997 -3.29 -19.36 30.85
C LYS A 997 -1.91 -18.89 31.27
N THR A 998 -1.81 -18.38 32.49
CA THR A 998 -0.53 -18.00 33.08
C THR A 998 0.19 -19.25 33.54
N PHE A 999 -0.47 -20.16 34.27
CA PHE A 999 0.14 -21.40 34.77
C PHE A 999 -0.56 -22.65 34.25
N PRO A 1000 -0.55 -22.92 32.93
CA PRO A 1000 -1.18 -24.11 32.37
C PRO A 1000 -0.47 -25.37 32.87
N LEU A 1001 -1.23 -26.31 33.41
CA LEU A 1001 -0.75 -27.63 33.82
C LEU A 1001 -1.07 -28.66 32.72
N THR A 1002 -0.62 -28.38 31.50
CA THR A 1002 -0.78 -29.25 30.32
C THR A 1002 0.57 -29.71 29.83
N SER A 1003 0.65 -30.91 29.25
CA SER A 1003 1.89 -31.45 28.69
C SER A 1003 2.44 -30.62 27.52
N GLU A 1004 1.57 -29.87 26.83
CA GLU A 1004 1.94 -28.92 25.76
C GLU A 1004 2.71 -27.70 26.29
N LEU A 1005 2.27 -27.11 27.42
CA LEU A 1005 2.77 -25.79 27.88
C LEU A 1005 3.58 -25.84 29.18
N PHE A 1006 3.60 -26.99 29.87
CA PHE A 1006 4.43 -27.22 31.06
C PHE A 1006 5.74 -27.90 30.65
N ASN A 1007 6.86 -27.22 30.82
CA ASN A 1007 8.18 -27.75 30.45
C ASN A 1007 8.78 -28.55 31.62
N SER A 1008 8.77 -29.89 31.51
CA SER A 1008 9.31 -30.79 32.53
C SER A 1008 10.83 -30.93 32.53
N THR A 1009 11.53 -30.28 31.59
CA THR A 1009 12.97 -30.44 31.35
C THR A 1009 13.69 -29.08 31.22
N ILE A 1010 13.25 -28.08 31.99
CA ILE A 1010 13.93 -26.78 32.03
C ILE A 1010 15.39 -26.96 32.48
N TYR A 1011 15.62 -27.89 33.41
CA TYR A 1011 16.95 -28.39 33.76
C TYR A 1011 16.89 -29.86 34.16
N GLY A 1012 17.88 -30.66 33.73
CA GLY A 1012 17.88 -32.11 33.90
C GLY A 1012 16.85 -32.80 33.00
N THR A 1013 16.57 -34.08 33.27
CA THR A 1013 15.50 -34.82 32.60
C THR A 1013 14.23 -34.80 33.46
N GLY A 1014 13.07 -35.02 32.87
CA GLY A 1014 11.82 -35.01 33.63
C GLY A 1014 10.61 -35.29 32.78
N THR A 1015 9.53 -35.72 33.44
CA THR A 1015 8.23 -36.04 32.83
C THR A 1015 7.12 -35.28 33.55
N PHE A 1016 6.08 -34.90 32.80
CA PHE A 1016 4.87 -34.32 33.34
C PHE A 1016 3.67 -35.13 32.84
N ASP A 1017 2.91 -35.69 33.78
CA ASP A 1017 1.65 -36.38 33.50
C ASP A 1017 0.50 -35.39 33.69
N GLU A 1018 -0.18 -35.04 32.60
CA GLU A 1018 -1.27 -34.06 32.57
C GLU A 1018 -2.53 -34.54 33.30
N ALA A 1019 -2.82 -35.85 33.31
CA ALA A 1019 -4.00 -36.40 33.96
C ALA A 1019 -3.86 -36.36 35.49
N THR A 1020 -2.65 -36.60 35.99
CA THR A 1020 -2.35 -36.58 37.43
C THR A 1020 -1.71 -35.27 37.90
N LYS A 1021 -1.36 -34.38 36.97
CA LYS A 1021 -0.59 -33.14 37.18
C LYS A 1021 0.72 -33.39 37.94
N ALA A 1022 1.35 -34.52 37.68
CA ALA A 1022 2.53 -34.98 38.39
C ALA A 1022 3.80 -34.62 37.62
N LEU A 1023 4.65 -33.77 38.20
CA LEU A 1023 6.00 -33.51 37.72
C LEU A 1023 6.99 -34.46 38.38
N THR A 1024 7.73 -35.23 37.59
CA THR A 1024 8.87 -36.02 38.08
C THR A 1024 10.14 -35.56 37.38
N THR A 1025 11.07 -34.96 38.12
CA THR A 1025 12.38 -34.55 37.58
C THR A 1025 13.46 -35.57 37.93
N SER A 1026 14.60 -35.52 37.23
CA SER A 1026 15.84 -36.12 37.67
C SER A 1026 16.29 -35.50 39.00
N GLN A 1027 17.28 -36.13 39.64
CA GLN A 1027 17.94 -35.53 40.79
C GLN A 1027 18.47 -34.14 40.44
N TYR A 1028 18.10 -33.15 41.24
CA TYR A 1028 18.41 -31.72 41.04
C TYR A 1028 17.78 -31.08 39.78
N GLY A 1029 16.80 -31.74 39.16
CA GLY A 1029 16.12 -31.23 37.97
C GLY A 1029 15.09 -30.13 38.28
N PHE A 1030 14.64 -29.45 37.22
CA PHE A 1030 13.67 -28.35 37.28
C PHE A 1030 12.63 -28.48 36.17
N GLY A 1031 11.35 -28.32 36.55
CA GLY A 1031 10.23 -28.24 35.61
C GLY A 1031 9.27 -27.10 35.95
N GLY A 1032 8.65 -26.49 34.95
CA GLY A 1032 7.78 -25.34 35.11
C GLY A 1032 7.51 -24.60 33.80
N TRP A 1033 7.43 -23.27 33.88
CA TRP A 1033 7.13 -22.39 32.76
C TRP A 1033 8.31 -21.46 32.46
N LYS A 1034 8.47 -21.17 31.16
CA LYS A 1034 9.40 -20.14 30.66
C LYS A 1034 8.62 -19.09 29.87
N TYR A 1035 8.77 -17.83 30.25
CA TYR A 1035 8.13 -16.68 29.59
C TYR A 1035 9.22 -15.90 28.84
N ALA A 1036 9.22 -15.99 27.51
CA ALA A 1036 10.28 -15.41 26.68
C ALA A 1036 10.45 -13.89 26.84
N ASN A 1037 9.36 -13.18 27.12
CA ASN A 1037 9.33 -11.72 27.26
C ASN A 1037 9.24 -11.24 28.73
N GLY A 1038 9.34 -12.15 29.70
CA GLY A 1038 9.08 -11.86 31.10
C GLY A 1038 7.59 -11.72 31.40
N LEU A 1039 7.19 -12.19 32.58
CA LEU A 1039 5.83 -12.14 33.09
C LEU A 1039 5.73 -11.02 34.14
N ASN A 1040 4.80 -10.10 33.93
CA ASN A 1040 4.51 -9.05 34.89
C ASN A 1040 3.39 -9.48 35.85
N LEU A 1041 3.77 -9.79 37.08
CA LEU A 1041 2.87 -10.13 38.18
C LEU A 1041 2.75 -9.02 39.24
N SER A 1042 3.33 -7.85 39.00
CA SER A 1042 3.42 -6.77 40.00
C SER A 1042 2.08 -6.18 40.44
N SER A 1043 1.01 -6.40 39.68
CA SER A 1043 -0.35 -6.01 40.05
C SER A 1043 -1.02 -6.96 41.05
N TYR A 1044 -0.38 -8.08 41.39
CA TYR A 1044 -0.88 -9.09 42.31
C TYR A 1044 -0.07 -9.12 43.61
N LYS A 1045 -0.74 -9.38 44.73
CA LYS A 1045 -0.06 -9.50 46.03
C LYS A 1045 0.59 -10.87 46.21
N TYR A 1046 -0.06 -11.94 45.76
CA TYR A 1046 0.37 -13.31 45.98
C TYR A 1046 0.36 -14.16 44.71
N LEU A 1047 1.35 -15.05 44.60
CA LEU A 1047 1.31 -16.24 43.74
C LEU A 1047 1.09 -17.46 44.63
N VAL A 1048 -0.03 -18.14 44.45
CA VAL A 1048 -0.44 -19.28 45.28
C VAL A 1048 -0.11 -20.59 44.58
N VAL A 1049 0.53 -21.50 45.30
CA VAL A 1049 0.88 -22.85 44.85
C VAL A 1049 0.15 -23.86 45.73
N GLU A 1050 -0.68 -24.71 45.12
CA GLU A 1050 -1.38 -25.81 45.78
C GLU A 1050 -0.88 -27.17 45.25
N LEU A 1051 -0.55 -28.08 46.18
CA LEU A 1051 -0.21 -29.47 45.89
C LEU A 1051 -1.40 -30.38 46.23
N ALA A 1052 -1.59 -31.43 45.43
CA ALA A 1052 -2.66 -32.41 45.64
C ALA A 1052 -2.36 -33.32 46.85
N GLU A 1053 -1.08 -33.56 47.12
CA GLU A 1053 -0.57 -34.30 48.26
C GLU A 1053 0.81 -33.78 48.68
N LYS A 1054 1.30 -34.21 49.84
CA LYS A 1054 2.61 -33.80 50.34
C LYS A 1054 3.70 -34.41 49.46
N GLN A 1055 4.62 -33.58 48.98
CA GLN A 1055 5.80 -34.06 48.26
C GLN A 1055 6.76 -34.77 49.21
N THR A 1056 7.45 -35.81 48.73
CA THR A 1056 8.46 -36.58 49.50
C THR A 1056 9.87 -36.45 48.93
N CYS A 1057 10.04 -35.73 47.83
CA CYS A 1057 11.27 -35.62 47.06
C CYS A 1057 12.18 -34.46 47.48
N GLY A 1058 11.79 -33.64 48.45
CA GLY A 1058 12.49 -32.39 48.76
C GLY A 1058 12.43 -31.41 47.59
N ALA A 1059 11.37 -30.60 47.54
CA ALA A 1059 11.13 -29.66 46.45
C ALA A 1059 11.13 -28.20 46.92
N SER A 1060 11.57 -27.30 46.04
CA SER A 1060 11.41 -25.85 46.21
C SER A 1060 10.78 -25.20 44.99
N PHE A 1061 9.88 -24.24 45.23
CA PHE A 1061 9.28 -23.42 44.19
C PHE A 1061 10.14 -22.18 43.97
N ARG A 1062 10.51 -21.89 42.72
CA ARG A 1062 11.49 -20.86 42.38
C ARG A 1062 10.98 -19.89 41.32
N LEU A 1063 11.34 -18.62 41.47
CA LEU A 1063 11.00 -17.52 40.57
C LEU A 1063 12.28 -16.80 40.14
N PHE A 1064 12.51 -16.68 38.84
CA PHE A 1064 13.67 -16.02 38.25
C PHE A 1064 13.23 -14.75 37.53
N ASP A 1065 13.81 -13.61 37.91
CA ASP A 1065 13.63 -12.32 37.25
C ASP A 1065 14.65 -12.08 36.12
N THR A 1066 15.31 -13.16 35.65
CA THR A 1066 16.15 -13.16 34.46
C THR A 1066 15.85 -14.40 33.62
N SER A 1067 16.12 -14.32 32.32
CA SER A 1067 15.94 -15.44 31.38
C SER A 1067 16.96 -16.57 31.55
N ASN A 1068 17.99 -16.38 32.39
CA ASN A 1068 19.04 -17.37 32.62
C ASN A 1068 18.78 -18.17 33.89
N TYR A 1069 18.53 -19.48 33.74
CA TYR A 1069 18.30 -20.42 34.85
C TYR A 1069 19.42 -20.46 35.89
N TRP A 1070 20.64 -20.07 35.52
CA TRP A 1070 21.80 -20.12 36.42
C TRP A 1070 21.97 -18.88 37.29
N THR A 1071 21.08 -17.88 37.20
CA THR A 1071 21.13 -16.71 38.09
C THR A 1071 20.47 -16.99 39.44
N ASP A 1072 20.76 -16.12 40.40
CA ASP A 1072 20.04 -16.10 41.67
C ASP A 1072 18.52 -15.96 41.43
N CYS A 1073 17.74 -16.63 42.27
CA CYS A 1073 16.27 -16.67 42.17
C CYS A 1073 15.65 -16.50 43.55
N TYR A 1074 14.40 -16.09 43.59
CA TYR A 1074 13.61 -16.30 44.79
C TYR A 1074 13.30 -17.79 44.93
N MET A 1075 13.48 -18.32 46.14
CA MET A 1075 13.26 -19.73 46.44
C MET A 1075 12.37 -19.88 47.67
N TYR A 1076 11.36 -20.74 47.56
CA TYR A 1076 10.52 -21.19 48.66
C TYR A 1076 10.61 -22.72 48.81
N ASP A 1077 11.16 -23.20 49.92
CA ASP A 1077 11.20 -24.63 50.21
C ASP A 1077 9.80 -25.12 50.61
N MET A 1078 9.26 -26.09 49.86
CA MET A 1078 7.87 -26.54 50.01
C MET A 1078 7.66 -27.31 51.32
N GLY A 1079 8.66 -28.11 51.75
CA GLY A 1079 8.55 -28.97 52.93
C GLY A 1079 7.29 -29.85 52.88
N ASP A 1080 6.55 -29.91 53.99
CA ASP A 1080 5.31 -30.69 54.11
C ASP A 1080 4.03 -29.89 53.78
N LYS A 1081 4.15 -28.69 53.20
CA LYS A 1081 3.01 -27.80 52.94
C LYS A 1081 2.25 -28.21 51.69
N LEU A 1082 0.92 -28.19 51.78
CA LEU A 1082 0.01 -28.41 50.65
C LEU A 1082 -0.38 -27.10 49.94
N LYS A 1083 -0.21 -25.95 50.60
CA LYS A 1083 -0.54 -24.63 50.05
C LYS A 1083 0.51 -23.61 50.50
N VAL A 1084 0.96 -22.79 49.57
CA VAL A 1084 1.91 -21.70 49.81
C VAL A 1084 1.43 -20.46 49.07
N ALA A 1085 1.36 -19.32 49.75
CA ALA A 1085 1.14 -18.01 49.13
C ALA A 1085 2.47 -17.24 49.14
N VAL A 1086 3.08 -17.09 47.96
CA VAL A 1086 4.32 -16.34 47.75
C VAL A 1086 3.98 -14.85 47.64
N ASP A 1087 4.46 -14.03 48.57
CA ASP A 1087 4.27 -12.57 48.57
C ASP A 1087 5.16 -11.91 47.50
N LEU A 1088 4.53 -11.47 46.41
CA LEU A 1088 5.21 -10.88 45.24
C LEU A 1088 5.82 -9.51 45.54
N SER A 1089 5.33 -8.81 46.58
CA SER A 1089 5.87 -7.50 46.96
C SER A 1089 7.19 -7.58 47.74
N ASN A 1090 7.50 -8.76 48.30
CA ASN A 1090 8.60 -8.99 49.23
C ASN A 1090 9.57 -10.10 48.75
N LEU A 1091 9.73 -10.28 47.44
CA LEU A 1091 10.65 -11.28 46.87
C LEU A 1091 12.12 -10.87 47.04
N SER A 1092 12.93 -11.75 47.63
CA SER A 1092 14.39 -11.58 47.77
C SER A 1092 15.13 -12.82 47.28
N LYS A 1093 16.07 -12.63 46.34
CA LYS A 1093 16.92 -13.70 45.74
C LYS A 1093 18.23 -13.96 46.50
N SER A 1094 18.61 -13.05 47.41
CA SER A 1094 19.64 -13.27 48.43
C SER A 1094 19.20 -12.64 49.75
N LYS A 1095 19.66 -13.19 50.89
CA LYS A 1095 19.40 -12.63 52.23
C LYS A 1095 20.47 -11.64 52.68
N THR A 1096 21.69 -11.72 52.14
CA THR A 1096 22.82 -10.86 52.56
C THR A 1096 23.88 -10.72 51.45
N PRO A 1097 24.03 -9.53 50.83
CA PRO A 1097 23.12 -8.39 50.88
C PRO A 1097 21.75 -8.76 50.29
N ALA A 1098 20.68 -8.12 50.75
CA ALA A 1098 19.34 -8.37 50.21
C ALA A 1098 19.27 -7.90 48.76
N VAL A 1099 19.06 -8.84 47.84
CA VAL A 1099 18.85 -8.54 46.42
C VAL A 1099 17.39 -8.82 46.09
N LYS A 1100 16.64 -7.78 45.72
CA LYS A 1100 15.22 -7.89 45.38
C LYS A 1100 15.05 -8.69 44.09
N CYS A 1101 14.02 -9.54 44.04
CA CYS A 1101 13.57 -10.18 42.81
C CYS A 1101 12.39 -9.36 42.25
N ASP A 1102 12.46 -8.97 40.98
CA ASP A 1102 11.45 -8.09 40.37
C ASP A 1102 10.22 -8.89 39.86
N PRO A 1103 9.03 -8.74 40.49
CA PRO A 1103 7.83 -9.44 40.04
C PRO A 1103 7.27 -8.89 38.72
N SER A 1104 7.77 -7.75 38.21
CA SER A 1104 7.33 -7.21 36.92
C SER A 1104 8.00 -7.85 35.70
N HIS A 1105 9.05 -8.68 35.92
CA HIS A 1105 9.85 -9.30 34.85
C HIS A 1105 10.25 -10.74 35.20
N LEU A 1106 9.29 -11.64 35.44
CA LEU A 1106 9.59 -13.05 35.77
C LEU A 1106 9.68 -13.94 34.53
N TYR A 1107 10.83 -14.54 34.27
CA TYR A 1107 11.08 -15.34 33.06
C TYR A 1107 10.98 -16.85 33.28
N ILE A 1108 11.32 -17.33 34.47
CA ILE A 1108 11.28 -18.77 34.79
C ILE A 1108 10.57 -18.95 36.12
N ILE A 1109 9.56 -19.81 36.15
CA ILE A 1109 8.79 -20.12 37.36
C ILE A 1109 8.55 -21.62 37.40
N GLY A 1110 8.79 -22.29 38.52
CA GLY A 1110 8.59 -23.73 38.59
C GLY A 1110 9.15 -24.39 39.83
N PHE A 1111 9.29 -25.72 39.75
CA PHE A 1111 9.74 -26.56 40.85
C PHE A 1111 11.12 -27.13 40.56
N TRP A 1112 11.99 -27.00 41.54
CA TRP A 1112 13.22 -27.76 41.66
C TRP A 1112 13.00 -28.95 42.62
N SER A 1113 13.67 -30.08 42.40
CA SER A 1113 13.55 -31.26 43.27
C SER A 1113 14.87 -32.05 43.42
N LEU A 1114 15.05 -32.77 44.55
CA LEU A 1114 16.10 -33.79 44.69
C LEU A 1114 15.80 -35.07 43.90
N GLY A 1115 14.67 -35.15 43.18
CA GLY A 1115 14.27 -36.27 42.34
C GLY A 1115 13.57 -37.39 43.12
N SER A 1116 13.54 -38.60 42.56
CA SER A 1116 13.08 -39.84 43.24
C SER A 1116 11.56 -40.00 43.47
N SER A 1117 10.75 -38.94 43.51
CA SER A 1117 9.29 -39.02 43.66
C SER A 1117 8.56 -37.83 43.01
N PRO A 1118 7.32 -38.00 42.51
CA PRO A 1118 6.59 -36.94 41.82
C PRO A 1118 6.12 -35.81 42.74
N ILE A 1119 6.07 -34.59 42.20
CA ILE A 1119 5.36 -33.44 42.77
C ILE A 1119 3.98 -33.38 42.10
N LYS A 1120 2.91 -33.70 42.83
CA LYS A 1120 1.54 -33.63 42.30
C LYS A 1120 0.96 -32.24 42.52
N ILE A 1121 0.87 -31.45 41.46
CA ILE A 1121 0.44 -30.06 41.51
C ILE A 1121 -1.09 -30.04 41.39
N LYS A 1122 -1.78 -29.46 42.38
CA LYS A 1122 -3.24 -29.29 42.31
C LYS A 1122 -3.58 -28.09 41.43
N ASP A 1123 -3.03 -26.93 41.76
CA ASP A 1123 -3.26 -25.67 41.06
C ASP A 1123 -2.17 -24.64 41.38
N ILE A 1124 -1.99 -23.66 40.48
CA ILE A 1124 -1.13 -22.49 40.70
C ILE A 1124 -1.86 -21.26 40.13
N TYR A 1125 -2.06 -20.24 40.96
CA TYR A 1125 -2.88 -19.09 40.59
C TYR A 1125 -2.47 -17.80 41.28
N LEU A 1126 -2.84 -16.68 40.68
CA LEU A 1126 -2.61 -15.34 41.23
C LEU A 1126 -3.74 -14.97 42.20
N SER A 1127 -3.38 -14.28 43.28
CA SER A 1127 -4.30 -13.93 44.37
C SER A 1127 -3.94 -12.60 45.01
N ASN A 1128 -4.94 -11.87 45.52
CA ASN A 1128 -4.73 -10.67 46.34
C ASN A 1128 -5.03 -10.90 47.83
N ASP A 1129 -5.74 -11.96 48.17
CA ASP A 1129 -6.03 -12.39 49.55
C ASP A 1129 -5.16 -13.58 50.01
N GLY A 1130 -4.45 -14.22 49.08
CA GLY A 1130 -3.62 -15.40 49.32
C GLY A 1130 -4.41 -16.72 49.34
N GLU A 1131 -5.73 -16.65 49.17
CA GLU A 1131 -6.64 -17.77 49.36
C GLU A 1131 -7.39 -18.13 48.09
N SER A 1132 -7.91 -17.14 47.36
CA SER A 1132 -8.76 -17.33 46.18
C SER A 1132 -8.07 -16.83 44.90
N SER A 1133 -8.38 -17.46 43.77
CA SER A 1133 -7.89 -16.98 42.47
C SER A 1133 -8.59 -15.67 42.10
N VAL A 1134 -7.82 -14.69 41.61
CA VAL A 1134 -8.41 -13.46 41.07
C VAL A 1134 -9.10 -13.81 39.76
N GLY A 1135 -10.37 -14.20 39.84
CA GLY A 1135 -11.15 -14.72 38.71
C GLY A 1135 -12.53 -15.28 39.09
N ILE A 1136 -12.84 -15.41 40.39
CA ILE A 1136 -14.19 -15.68 40.87
C ILE A 1136 -14.57 -14.52 41.80
N PRO A 1137 -15.61 -13.73 41.50
CA PRO A 1137 -16.11 -12.72 42.42
C PRO A 1137 -16.50 -13.42 43.72
N VAL A 1138 -15.79 -13.12 44.81
CA VAL A 1138 -16.10 -13.65 46.14
C VAL A 1138 -17.54 -13.25 46.47
N VAL A 1139 -18.39 -14.25 46.72
CA VAL A 1139 -19.70 -14.02 47.32
C VAL A 1139 -19.46 -13.56 48.75
N ASP A 1140 -19.67 -12.28 49.03
CA ASP A 1140 -19.68 -11.77 50.39
C ASP A 1140 -20.99 -12.23 51.05
N ASN A 1141 -20.93 -13.26 51.89
CA ASN A 1141 -22.07 -13.73 52.71
C ASN A 1141 -22.28 -12.86 53.98
N ASP A 1142 -21.82 -11.61 53.94
CA ASP A 1142 -21.93 -10.67 55.05
C ASP A 1142 -23.36 -10.10 55.14
N ASN A 1143 -24.15 -10.71 56.04
CA ASN A 1143 -25.51 -10.31 56.38
C ASN A 1143 -25.57 -9.30 57.54
N SER A 1144 -24.52 -8.49 57.75
CA SER A 1144 -24.53 -7.48 58.79
C SER A 1144 -25.57 -6.38 58.55
N ASN A 1145 -25.95 -5.69 59.63
CA ASN A 1145 -26.79 -4.49 59.57
C ASN A 1145 -25.97 -3.21 59.25
N GLU A 1146 -24.73 -3.33 58.77
CA GLU A 1146 -23.89 -2.20 58.36
C GLU A 1146 -24.58 -1.42 57.22
N LEU A 1147 -24.54 -0.09 57.28
CA LEU A 1147 -25.04 0.75 56.18
C LEU A 1147 -23.95 0.92 55.12
N VAL A 1148 -24.29 0.58 53.89
CA VAL A 1148 -23.37 0.56 52.75
C VAL A 1148 -23.96 1.25 51.53
N ASP A 1149 -23.07 1.77 50.69
CA ASP A 1149 -23.44 2.22 49.35
C ASP A 1149 -23.27 1.05 48.35
N VAL A 1150 -24.12 1.02 47.32
CA VAL A 1150 -24.07 0.04 46.22
C VAL A 1150 -23.80 0.77 44.92
N TYR A 1151 -22.83 0.30 44.13
CA TYR A 1151 -22.49 0.87 42.83
C TYR A 1151 -22.56 -0.20 41.72
N SER A 1152 -22.80 0.21 40.49
CA SER A 1152 -22.54 -0.62 39.31
C SER A 1152 -21.04 -0.77 39.07
N MET A 1153 -20.64 -1.71 38.22
CA MET A 1153 -19.24 -1.90 37.83
C MET A 1153 -18.61 -0.69 37.11
N VAL A 1154 -19.43 0.21 36.57
CA VAL A 1154 -18.99 1.47 35.95
C VAL A 1154 -19.01 2.65 36.93
N GLY A 1155 -19.16 2.40 38.23
CA GLY A 1155 -19.05 3.41 39.28
C GLY A 1155 -20.31 4.24 39.52
N VAL A 1156 -21.46 3.87 38.94
CA VAL A 1156 -22.73 4.56 39.20
C VAL A 1156 -23.29 4.11 40.54
N LYS A 1157 -23.54 5.04 41.46
CA LYS A 1157 -24.16 4.72 42.77
C LYS A 1157 -25.63 4.36 42.57
N LEU A 1158 -25.98 3.11 42.81
CA LEU A 1158 -27.33 2.56 42.66
C LEU A 1158 -28.15 2.67 43.96
N ARG A 1159 -27.49 2.53 45.12
CA ARG A 1159 -28.11 2.68 46.45
C ARG A 1159 -27.13 3.35 47.40
N SER A 1160 -27.65 4.06 48.39
CA SER A 1160 -26.82 4.69 49.42
C SER A 1160 -27.34 4.37 50.80
N GLN A 1161 -26.42 4.09 51.73
CA GLN A 1161 -26.72 3.85 53.15
C GLN A 1161 -27.83 2.80 53.36
N VAL A 1162 -27.79 1.70 52.61
CA VAL A 1162 -28.72 0.56 52.80
C VAL A 1162 -28.08 -0.48 53.71
N GLN A 1163 -28.89 -1.21 54.49
CA GLN A 1163 -28.37 -2.33 55.28
C GLN A 1163 -27.76 -3.36 54.33
N ARG A 1164 -26.52 -3.79 54.60
CA ARG A 1164 -25.74 -4.69 53.74
C ARG A 1164 -26.52 -5.96 53.37
N LYS A 1165 -27.25 -6.55 54.32
CA LYS A 1165 -28.15 -7.69 54.07
C LYS A 1165 -29.27 -7.46 53.04
N ASN A 1166 -29.64 -6.22 52.77
CA ASN A 1166 -30.68 -5.83 51.80
C ASN A 1166 -30.08 -5.13 50.56
N ALA A 1167 -28.75 -5.06 50.46
CA ALA A 1167 -28.07 -4.26 49.45
C ALA A 1167 -28.38 -4.71 48.02
N LEU A 1168 -28.72 -5.98 47.85
CA LEU A 1168 -28.94 -6.63 46.56
C LEU A 1168 -30.43 -6.85 46.22
N ASP A 1169 -31.34 -6.57 47.15
CA ASP A 1169 -32.76 -6.91 47.01
C ASP A 1169 -33.38 -6.25 45.78
N GLY A 1170 -33.77 -7.03 44.77
CA GLY A 1170 -34.41 -6.54 43.55
C GLY A 1170 -33.46 -5.88 42.54
N LEU A 1171 -32.15 -6.09 42.63
CA LEU A 1171 -31.21 -5.80 41.53
C LEU A 1171 -31.22 -6.93 40.51
N ASP A 1172 -30.96 -6.61 39.24
CA ASP A 1172 -30.83 -7.61 38.16
C ASP A 1172 -29.59 -8.49 38.35
N ARG A 1173 -29.57 -9.64 37.66
CA ARG A 1173 -28.39 -10.53 37.64
C ARG A 1173 -27.17 -9.79 37.13
N GLY A 1174 -26.08 -9.78 37.90
CA GLY A 1174 -24.89 -9.01 37.57
C GLY A 1174 -23.92 -8.84 38.73
N VAL A 1175 -22.84 -8.07 38.50
CA VAL A 1175 -21.83 -7.74 39.51
C VAL A 1175 -22.00 -6.29 39.96
N TYR A 1176 -21.95 -6.06 41.26
CA TYR A 1176 -22.11 -4.76 41.90
C TYR A 1176 -21.04 -4.53 42.95
N ILE A 1177 -20.77 -3.27 43.30
CA ILE A 1177 -19.85 -2.91 44.38
C ILE A 1177 -20.67 -2.52 45.62
N VAL A 1178 -20.71 -3.37 46.64
CA VAL A 1178 -21.43 -3.16 47.91
C VAL A 1178 -20.42 -2.84 49.01
N GLY A 1179 -20.45 -1.61 49.55
CA GLY A 1179 -19.55 -1.21 50.63
C GLY A 1179 -18.07 -1.40 50.29
N ARG A 1180 -17.69 -1.05 49.03
CA ARG A 1180 -16.34 -1.21 48.44
C ARG A 1180 -15.90 -2.64 48.11
N LYS A 1181 -16.79 -3.63 48.12
CA LYS A 1181 -16.50 -5.01 47.70
C LYS A 1181 -17.38 -5.42 46.52
N CYS A 1182 -16.83 -6.19 45.57
CA CYS A 1182 -17.63 -6.75 44.48
C CYS A 1182 -18.51 -7.91 44.98
N VAL A 1183 -19.80 -7.89 44.63
CA VAL A 1183 -20.79 -8.91 45.00
C VAL A 1183 -21.64 -9.26 43.78
N MET A 1184 -21.94 -10.54 43.61
CA MET A 1184 -22.73 -11.05 42.48
C MET A 1184 -24.18 -11.31 42.89
N VAL A 1185 -25.12 -10.83 42.06
CA VAL A 1185 -26.54 -11.20 42.13
C VAL A 1185 -26.78 -12.35 41.16
N LYS A 1186 -27.21 -13.50 41.68
CA LYS A 1186 -27.38 -14.77 40.94
C LYS A 1186 -28.72 -14.91 40.24
#